data_AF-W3A5M5-F1
#
_entry.id   AF-W3A5M5-F1
#
_cell.length_a   1.000
_cell.length_b   1.000
_cell.length_c   1.000
_cell.angle_alpha   90.00
_cell.angle_beta   90.00
_cell.angle_gamma   90.00
#
_symmetry.space_group_name_H-M   'P 1'
#
loop_
_entity.id
_entity.type
_entity.pdbx_description
1 polymer ?
#
loop_
_entity_poly.entity_id
_entity_poly.type
_entity_poly.pdbx_seq_one_letter_code
_entity_poly.pdbx_strand_id
1 'polypeptide(L)'
;MRYREGLVMLLGSTMGWSPVLGTTTTWPTTCSAEADQVWQATCPMRTAKNTNYVSPTGMTSAQINADENNAAVAYKTARQSALKLSAVAGNTAMSGMRKKSDNWYKQSLASFSTYICVKSSSEAELERCVDPSSSDAVRDINGKCVVMLDVDSCNSKGKCERRSNCKWDDVVPGGSEARRQLFTDADVTTATKWMSTGYPSSLAPFVAPGTVMGVLTALGCIGFVVLRCVFNRCGGREPNEKGYTRCDIIIPTLTFLVCSLAVFICMVVTAALNTNISDGVEDVLYSLKATLENANIFVSNLLIPLNNATIELTVASKAVNTQLKNSDWIVTDGATLRKMIADFGSIYYNHGAFPTLTCDPETSETFCLACPDRVCGSPVTFFVNNTAAAISASSDVVGDTVSLLQSSFVTNGSALNTTLRTAVRDMTALGATTNSSMDIVDVLTTTFNDLSFSRSALVVCVFLFGMIASIVGIIAIVKNACTTKATKWVHLLHVSWSLGVLVCVLSFVLSASLLAVGAVWYDSCEYMKLLHQDMSPYASTQMASMANACFNGSNILKPLGLDTPLSFSCNVEDEYKVLQGADTTSLPTIVSTYGEIVSNFDLTDFSFNSTKARSLVSKLSTAVEAAKKKPAVKFTQENVLTPWLAYNEVATSYGCTNKTNDELPVCYMTGLCESDTTAKTTLQASCQLAFYEAYEYLLAFDKASTMLDEMREVLLGDTGKTFPDQWNYTVSINEFATNYFTKITALQSGPLSKMLGDDGAVRNLLTAVEQARCSGDCAWTNLSFDAINEALCNNVLGTTLAISLCALFLSLFLLPLIISAIILQKRLRGVAKGTYDQLEARLQELERRAKQQKAESEGLAGGDGAKPAAGGLSALGGLFKGKKVQQPTSP
;
A
#
# COMPACT_ATOMS: atom_id res chain seq x y z
N MET A 1 -1.86 0.31 -27.66
CA MET A 1 -2.52 0.15 -28.97
C MET A 1 -3.06 -1.26 -29.12
N ARG A 2 -4.39 -1.45 -29.07
CA ARG A 2 -5.15 -2.43 -29.86
C ARG A 2 -6.64 -2.15 -29.64
N TYR A 3 -7.38 -1.90 -30.71
CA TYR A 3 -8.83 -1.71 -30.69
C TYR A 3 -9.51 -3.06 -30.98
N ARG A 4 -10.34 -3.50 -30.03
CA ARG A 4 -11.31 -4.62 -30.00
C ARG A 4 -11.65 -4.77 -28.49
N GLU A 5 -12.89 -4.99 -28.06
CA GLU A 5 -14.02 -5.61 -28.76
C GLU A 5 -15.29 -4.74 -28.63
N GLY A 6 -15.93 -4.42 -29.76
CA GLY A 6 -17.11 -3.54 -29.79
C GLY A 6 -17.75 -3.38 -31.17
N LEU A 7 -17.59 -4.38 -32.06
CA LEU A 7 -18.15 -4.35 -33.42
C LEU A 7 -18.21 -5.74 -34.09
N VAL A 8 -18.81 -6.74 -33.44
CA VAL A 8 -18.89 -8.13 -33.97
C VAL A 8 -20.34 -8.66 -34.10
N MET A 9 -21.36 -7.88 -33.73
CA MET A 9 -22.78 -8.31 -33.78
C MET A 9 -23.44 -8.28 -35.19
N LEU A 10 -22.75 -7.92 -36.27
CA LEU A 10 -23.41 -7.60 -37.56
C LEU A 10 -22.85 -8.24 -38.85
N LEU A 11 -21.72 -8.97 -38.82
CA LEU A 11 -21.16 -9.60 -40.03
C LEU A 11 -20.58 -11.00 -39.73
N GLY A 12 -21.35 -12.05 -40.03
CA GLY A 12 -20.99 -13.44 -39.72
C GLY A 12 -21.96 -14.49 -40.27
N SER A 13 -22.32 -14.40 -41.55
CA SER A 13 -23.30 -15.27 -42.20
C SER A 13 -22.78 -16.70 -42.44
N THR A 14 -22.69 -17.52 -41.39
CA THR A 14 -22.62 -19.02 -41.44
C THR A 14 -22.77 -19.62 -40.04
N MET A 15 -23.82 -19.26 -39.30
CA MET A 15 -24.11 -19.87 -37.99
C MET A 15 -24.80 -21.23 -38.14
N GLY A 16 -23.99 -22.29 -38.15
CA GLY A 16 -24.48 -23.63 -37.80
C GLY A 16 -24.79 -23.68 -36.31
N TRP A 17 -25.98 -24.15 -35.95
CA TRP A 17 -26.45 -24.25 -34.57
C TRP A 17 -25.54 -25.16 -33.73
N SER A 18 -24.67 -24.55 -32.92
CA SER A 18 -23.91 -25.24 -31.88
C SER A 18 -24.72 -25.21 -30.58
N PRO A 19 -24.96 -26.35 -29.91
CA PRO A 19 -25.71 -26.38 -28.67
C PRO A 19 -24.87 -25.78 -27.54
N VAL A 20 -25.08 -24.49 -27.24
CA VAL A 20 -24.51 -23.81 -26.07
C VAL A 20 -25.24 -24.29 -24.81
N LEU A 21 -24.94 -25.53 -24.42
CA LEU A 21 -25.23 -26.04 -23.09
C LEU A 21 -24.35 -25.28 -22.09
N GLY A 22 -24.95 -24.85 -20.98
CA GLY A 22 -24.44 -23.79 -20.12
C GLY A 22 -22.93 -23.84 -19.83
N THR A 23 -22.20 -22.86 -20.35
CA THR A 23 -20.83 -22.58 -19.93
C THR A 23 -20.82 -22.17 -18.47
N THR A 24 -20.06 -22.86 -17.63
CA THR A 24 -19.83 -22.42 -16.25
C THR A 24 -18.96 -21.17 -16.26
N THR A 25 -19.57 -20.00 -16.10
CA THR A 25 -18.90 -18.69 -16.17
C THR A 25 -17.83 -18.56 -15.08
N THR A 26 -16.56 -18.66 -15.50
CA THR A 26 -15.39 -18.58 -14.62
C THR A 26 -14.94 -17.13 -14.46
N TRP A 27 -15.37 -16.49 -13.38
CA TRP A 27 -15.00 -15.11 -13.06
C TRP A 27 -13.50 -14.94 -12.83
N PRO A 28 -12.89 -13.83 -13.30
CA PRO A 28 -11.46 -13.59 -13.13
C PRO A 28 -11.11 -13.28 -11.67
N THR A 29 -9.90 -13.66 -11.26
CA THR A 29 -9.35 -13.44 -9.91
C THR A 29 -8.63 -12.10 -9.74
N THR A 30 -8.72 -11.24 -10.76
CA THR A 30 -8.16 -9.89 -10.85
C THR A 30 -9.15 -8.99 -11.56
N CYS A 31 -9.20 -7.71 -11.20
CA CYS A 31 -10.08 -6.73 -11.84
C CYS A 31 -9.74 -6.50 -13.33
N SER A 32 -10.71 -6.01 -14.10
CA SER A 32 -10.47 -5.44 -15.42
C SER A 32 -9.65 -4.15 -15.29
N ALA A 33 -8.90 -3.77 -16.34
CA ALA A 33 -8.10 -2.55 -16.32
C ALA A 33 -8.99 -1.30 -16.19
N GLU A 34 -10.17 -1.37 -16.80
CA GLU A 34 -11.24 -0.40 -16.71
C GLU A 34 -11.81 -0.30 -15.28
N ALA A 35 -12.10 -1.44 -14.63
CA ALA A 35 -12.61 -1.44 -13.24
C ALA A 35 -11.56 -0.92 -12.24
N ASP A 36 -10.30 -1.30 -12.36
CA ASP A 36 -9.24 -0.77 -11.49
C ASP A 36 -9.01 0.73 -11.72
N GLN A 37 -9.07 1.22 -12.96
CA GLN A 37 -8.98 2.66 -13.23
C GLN A 37 -10.17 3.44 -12.65
N VAL A 38 -11.39 2.90 -12.76
CA VAL A 38 -12.59 3.51 -12.17
C VAL A 38 -12.51 3.49 -10.64
N TRP A 39 -12.10 2.37 -10.03
CA TRP A 39 -11.91 2.26 -8.58
C TRP A 39 -10.84 3.23 -8.06
N GLN A 40 -9.68 3.32 -8.70
CA GLN A 40 -8.65 4.30 -8.33
C GLN A 40 -9.18 5.74 -8.39
N ALA A 41 -10.04 6.06 -9.37
CA ALA A 41 -10.67 7.36 -9.48
C ALA A 41 -11.72 7.66 -8.38
N THR A 42 -12.33 6.64 -7.74
CA THR A 42 -13.20 6.86 -6.57
C THR A 42 -12.42 7.01 -5.26
N CYS A 43 -11.18 6.50 -5.18
CA CYS A 43 -10.43 6.46 -3.92
C CYS A 43 -10.35 7.80 -3.17
N PRO A 44 -10.02 8.96 -3.79
CA PRO A 44 -9.99 10.24 -3.09
C PRO A 44 -11.33 10.66 -2.46
N MET A 45 -12.48 10.19 -2.97
CA MET A 45 -13.79 10.39 -2.33
C MET A 45 -14.07 9.33 -1.26
N ARG A 46 -13.63 8.08 -1.47
CA ARG A 46 -13.78 6.99 -0.49
C ARG A 46 -12.94 7.24 0.78
N THR A 47 -11.75 7.84 0.65
CA THR A 47 -10.82 8.17 1.75
C THR A 47 -10.99 9.59 2.32
N ALA A 48 -11.88 10.43 1.78
CA ALA A 48 -12.08 11.82 2.24
C ALA A 48 -12.53 11.98 3.71
N LYS A 49 -12.84 10.88 4.41
CA LYS A 49 -13.16 10.83 5.85
C LYS A 49 -12.06 10.20 6.71
N ASN A 50 -10.96 9.77 6.10
CA ASN A 50 -9.80 9.23 6.83
C ASN A 50 -9.16 10.33 7.68
N THR A 51 -8.58 9.95 8.81
CA THR A 51 -7.78 10.87 9.63
C THR A 51 -6.48 11.18 8.88
N ASN A 52 -6.17 12.47 8.72
CA ASN A 52 -4.93 12.93 8.11
C ASN A 52 -3.70 12.54 8.95
N TYR A 53 -2.63 12.12 8.29
CA TYR A 53 -1.32 11.86 8.90
C TYR A 53 -0.67 13.12 9.48
N VAL A 54 -0.11 12.97 10.67
CA VAL A 54 0.73 13.94 11.38
C VAL A 54 2.06 14.10 10.64
N SER A 55 2.56 15.33 10.52
CA SER A 55 3.71 15.65 9.68
C SER A 55 5.03 15.54 10.48
N PRO A 56 5.99 14.67 10.08
CA PRO A 56 7.32 14.62 10.69
C PRO A 56 8.12 15.92 10.49
N THR A 57 9.24 16.09 11.21
CA THR A 57 10.10 17.28 11.07
C THR A 57 10.48 17.53 9.61
N GLY A 58 10.29 18.77 9.17
CA GLY A 58 10.65 19.22 7.82
C GLY A 58 9.66 18.77 6.73
N MET A 59 8.44 18.39 7.10
CA MET A 59 7.38 17.99 6.19
C MET A 59 6.08 18.78 6.49
N THR A 60 5.27 19.04 5.46
CA THR A 60 3.93 19.63 5.63
C THR A 60 2.84 18.56 5.54
N SER A 61 1.66 18.85 6.07
CA SER A 61 0.53 17.90 6.05
C SER A 61 0.08 17.55 4.64
N ALA A 62 0.22 18.48 3.69
CA ALA A 62 -0.02 18.24 2.27
C ALA A 62 1.08 17.41 1.57
N GLN A 63 2.25 17.20 2.19
CA GLN A 63 3.31 16.34 1.64
C GLN A 63 3.19 14.89 2.08
N ILE A 64 2.66 14.63 3.29
CA ILE A 64 2.46 13.25 3.80
C ILE A 64 1.08 12.66 3.47
N ASN A 65 0.07 13.50 3.17
CA ASN A 65 -1.27 13.08 2.76
C ASN A 65 -1.52 13.20 1.25
N ALA A 66 -0.47 13.07 0.41
CA ALA A 66 -0.58 13.18 -1.04
C ALA A 66 -0.49 11.82 -1.73
N ASP A 67 -1.53 11.46 -2.49
CA ASP A 67 -1.50 10.32 -3.42
C ASP A 67 -0.30 10.44 -4.40
N GLU A 68 0.32 9.30 -4.70
CA GLU A 68 1.64 9.31 -5.33
C GLU A 68 1.65 9.83 -6.77
N ASN A 69 2.55 10.78 -7.01
CA ASN A 69 3.41 10.91 -8.19
C ASN A 69 4.35 12.12 -8.01
N ASN A 70 3.81 13.25 -7.51
CA ASN A 70 4.56 14.49 -7.35
C ASN A 70 5.29 14.61 -6.00
N ALA A 71 4.77 14.04 -4.92
CA ALA A 71 5.33 14.18 -3.57
C ALA A 71 6.75 13.60 -3.47
N ALA A 72 6.93 12.35 -3.92
CA ALA A 72 8.21 11.63 -3.91
C ALA A 72 9.31 12.31 -4.76
N VAL A 73 8.95 13.13 -5.75
CA VAL A 73 9.90 13.89 -6.58
C VAL A 73 10.22 15.26 -5.96
N ALA A 74 9.18 16.01 -5.58
CA ALA A 74 9.33 17.36 -5.02
C ALA A 74 10.08 17.35 -3.68
N TYR A 75 9.74 16.42 -2.79
CA TYR A 75 10.36 16.31 -1.47
C TYR A 75 11.85 15.96 -1.56
N LYS A 76 12.15 14.97 -2.41
CA LYS A 76 13.48 14.41 -2.67
C LYS A 76 14.43 15.40 -3.37
N THR A 77 13.89 16.37 -4.09
CA THR A 77 14.69 17.44 -4.73
C THR A 77 14.94 18.63 -3.79
N ALA A 78 13.94 19.02 -3.00
CA ALA A 78 14.04 20.17 -2.10
C ALA A 78 14.96 19.91 -0.89
N ARG A 79 14.70 18.85 -0.12
CA ARG A 79 15.45 18.51 1.12
C ARG A 79 16.94 18.26 0.82
N GLN A 80 17.22 17.53 -0.28
CA GLN A 80 18.58 17.12 -0.67
C GLN A 80 19.55 18.22 -1.11
N SER A 81 19.09 19.46 -1.30
CA SER A 81 19.89 20.50 -1.96
C SER A 81 20.61 21.46 -1.01
N ALA A 82 20.24 21.52 0.27
CA ALA A 82 20.69 22.57 1.20
C ALA A 82 21.73 22.14 2.26
N LEU A 83 21.72 20.88 2.73
CA LEU A 83 22.45 20.47 3.95
C LEU A 83 23.66 19.53 3.73
N LYS A 84 23.94 19.11 2.49
CA LYS A 84 24.80 17.94 2.22
C LYS A 84 26.27 18.04 2.67
N LEU A 85 26.87 19.22 2.88
CA LEU A 85 28.34 19.32 2.95
C LEU A 85 28.96 18.79 4.26
N SER A 86 28.34 19.04 5.42
CA SER A 86 28.82 18.55 6.73
C SER A 86 28.34 17.12 7.02
N ALA A 87 27.07 16.84 6.72
CA ALA A 87 26.43 15.54 6.94
C ALA A 87 27.11 14.40 6.17
N VAL A 88 27.37 14.59 4.87
CA VAL A 88 28.04 13.58 4.03
C VAL A 88 29.49 13.38 4.48
N ALA A 89 30.18 14.45 4.88
CA ALA A 89 31.54 14.35 5.43
C ALA A 89 31.58 13.55 6.74
N GLY A 90 30.63 13.78 7.65
CA GLY A 90 30.50 13.05 8.92
C GLY A 90 30.24 11.55 8.71
N ASN A 91 29.25 11.21 7.87
CA ASN A 91 28.95 9.82 7.51
C ASN A 91 30.14 9.13 6.83
N THR A 92 30.79 9.79 5.87
CA THR A 92 31.95 9.25 5.15
C THR A 92 33.13 9.01 6.09
N ALA A 93 33.40 9.95 7.01
CA ALA A 93 34.45 9.80 8.02
C ALA A 93 34.15 8.64 8.98
N MET A 94 32.91 8.51 9.46
CA MET A 94 32.52 7.42 10.35
C MET A 94 32.51 6.06 9.67
N SER A 95 32.00 5.95 8.45
CA SER A 95 32.10 4.71 7.65
C SER A 95 33.58 4.29 7.48
N GLY A 96 34.44 5.24 7.12
CA GLY A 96 35.88 5.06 6.96
C GLY A 96 36.66 4.69 8.23
N MET A 97 36.12 4.97 9.43
CA MET A 97 36.69 4.58 10.72
C MET A 97 36.05 3.31 11.32
N ARG A 98 34.73 3.13 11.13
CA ARG A 98 33.94 2.06 11.74
C ARG A 98 34.17 0.72 11.05
N LYS A 99 34.24 0.72 9.70
CA LYS A 99 34.67 -0.41 8.85
C LYS A 99 34.12 -1.78 9.29
N LYS A 100 32.82 -1.83 9.58
CA LYS A 100 32.09 -3.09 9.83
C LYS A 100 31.42 -3.54 8.54
N SER A 101 31.24 -4.85 8.40
CA SER A 101 30.52 -5.46 7.28
C SER A 101 29.03 -5.57 7.58
N ASP A 102 28.20 -5.65 6.54
CA ASP A 102 26.74 -5.82 6.63
C ASP A 102 26.35 -6.99 7.54
N ASN A 103 27.09 -8.10 7.49
CA ASN A 103 26.86 -9.25 8.38
C ASN A 103 27.08 -8.94 9.86
N TRP A 104 28.06 -8.08 10.19
CA TRP A 104 28.27 -7.60 11.55
C TRP A 104 27.09 -6.73 12.01
N TYR A 105 26.58 -5.86 11.13
CA TYR A 105 25.39 -5.06 11.43
C TYR A 105 24.14 -5.93 11.64
N LYS A 106 23.90 -6.93 10.79
CA LYS A 106 22.79 -7.88 10.93
C LYS A 106 22.86 -8.67 12.25
N GLN A 107 24.04 -9.20 12.59
CA GLN A 107 24.26 -9.93 13.85
C GLN A 107 24.13 -9.03 15.09
N SER A 108 24.62 -7.79 15.01
CA SER A 108 24.51 -6.81 16.10
C SER A 108 23.05 -6.36 16.31
N LEU A 109 22.29 -6.13 15.24
CA LEU A 109 20.87 -5.78 15.30
C LEU A 109 20.02 -6.94 15.87
N ALA A 110 20.23 -8.18 15.42
CA ALA A 110 19.55 -9.35 15.97
C ALA A 110 19.87 -9.56 17.47
N SER A 111 21.12 -9.32 17.87
CA SER A 111 21.51 -9.34 19.29
C SER A 111 20.86 -8.21 20.08
N PHE A 112 20.68 -7.03 19.49
CA PHE A 112 20.06 -5.86 20.10
C PHE A 112 18.54 -6.08 20.31
N SER A 113 17.82 -6.55 19.28
CA SER A 113 16.38 -6.85 19.37
C SER A 113 16.08 -7.99 20.36
N THR A 114 16.87 -9.07 20.31
CA THR A 114 16.78 -10.19 21.27
C THR A 114 16.99 -9.71 22.71
N TYR A 115 18.03 -8.90 22.95
CA TYR A 115 18.32 -8.39 24.28
C TYR A 115 17.22 -7.44 24.79
N ILE A 116 16.69 -6.56 23.93
CA ILE A 116 15.59 -5.66 24.30
C ILE A 116 14.35 -6.47 24.63
N CYS A 117 13.90 -7.39 23.77
CA CYS A 117 12.72 -8.24 24.02
C CYS A 117 12.75 -8.91 25.40
N VAL A 118 13.89 -9.54 25.76
CA VAL A 118 14.07 -10.23 27.04
C VAL A 118 14.26 -9.27 28.24
N LYS A 119 14.43 -7.96 28.01
CA LYS A 119 14.51 -6.93 29.06
C LYS A 119 13.26 -6.05 29.16
N SER A 120 12.43 -5.97 28.13
CA SER A 120 11.13 -5.29 28.14
C SER A 120 9.99 -6.20 28.61
N SER A 121 10.09 -7.51 28.38
CA SER A 121 9.03 -8.48 28.68
C SER A 121 9.32 -9.35 29.90
N SER A 122 8.26 -9.74 30.60
CA SER A 122 8.27 -10.76 31.65
C SER A 122 8.42 -12.17 31.09
N GLU A 123 8.84 -13.12 31.93
CA GLU A 123 8.91 -14.55 31.57
C GLU A 123 7.57 -15.08 31.04
N ALA A 124 6.47 -14.66 31.67
CA ALA A 124 5.11 -15.05 31.30
C ALA A 124 4.72 -14.57 29.89
N GLU A 125 5.19 -13.41 29.44
CA GLU A 125 4.96 -12.89 28.07
C GLU A 125 5.79 -13.64 27.02
N LEU A 126 6.94 -14.20 27.39
CA LEU A 126 7.83 -14.95 26.49
C LEU A 126 7.42 -16.43 26.30
N GLU A 127 6.42 -16.94 27.03
CA GLU A 127 5.85 -18.28 26.80
C GLU A 127 5.12 -18.38 25.44
N ARG A 128 5.02 -19.61 24.91
CA ARG A 128 4.20 -19.94 23.73
C ARG A 128 2.71 -20.08 24.05
N CYS A 129 2.39 -20.64 25.23
CA CYS A 129 1.07 -21.22 25.53
C CYS A 129 0.35 -20.48 26.66
N VAL A 130 -0.74 -19.79 26.30
CA VAL A 130 -1.59 -19.03 27.24
C VAL A 130 -2.90 -19.76 27.54
N ASP A 131 -3.53 -19.42 28.66
CA ASP A 131 -4.80 -20.04 29.05
C ASP A 131 -5.96 -19.61 28.13
N PRO A 132 -6.99 -20.47 27.89
CA PRO A 132 -8.11 -20.16 26.99
C PRO A 132 -8.98 -18.95 27.39
N SER A 133 -8.73 -18.32 28.54
CA SER A 133 -9.35 -17.07 28.97
C SER A 133 -8.56 -15.82 28.55
N SER A 134 -7.26 -15.92 28.24
CA SER A 134 -6.36 -14.78 28.00
C SER A 134 -6.75 -13.91 26.78
N SER A 135 -6.49 -12.61 26.87
CA SER A 135 -6.48 -11.65 25.76
C SER A 135 -5.56 -12.07 24.61
N ASP A 136 -4.44 -12.70 24.97
CA ASP A 136 -3.33 -13.00 24.08
C ASP A 136 -3.51 -14.33 23.36
N ALA A 137 -4.54 -15.10 23.69
CA ALA A 137 -4.85 -16.36 23.01
C ALA A 137 -5.32 -16.09 21.58
N VAL A 138 -4.74 -16.78 20.59
CA VAL A 138 -5.24 -16.77 19.22
C VAL A 138 -6.49 -17.63 19.14
N ARG A 139 -7.60 -17.01 18.76
CA ARG A 139 -8.92 -17.67 18.65
C ARG A 139 -9.50 -17.52 17.26
N ASP A 140 -10.34 -18.49 16.90
CA ASP A 140 -11.15 -18.49 15.68
C ASP A 140 -12.39 -17.59 15.81
N ILE A 141 -13.18 -17.54 14.75
CA ILE A 141 -14.43 -16.77 14.68
C ILE A 141 -15.52 -17.24 15.66
N ASN A 142 -15.33 -18.40 16.32
CA ASN A 142 -16.23 -19.01 17.28
C ASN A 142 -15.72 -18.85 18.73
N GLY A 143 -14.59 -18.17 18.94
CA GLY A 143 -13.95 -18.03 20.25
C GLY A 143 -13.19 -19.27 20.74
N LYS A 144 -13.05 -20.31 19.91
CA LYS A 144 -12.20 -21.48 20.18
C LYS A 144 -10.76 -21.16 19.81
N CYS A 145 -9.79 -21.77 20.48
CA CYS A 145 -8.39 -21.49 20.18
C CYS A 145 -7.93 -22.12 18.86
N VAL A 146 -7.07 -21.39 18.13
CA VAL A 146 -6.45 -21.90 16.90
C VAL A 146 -5.41 -22.96 17.26
N VAL A 147 -5.48 -24.10 16.56
CA VAL A 147 -4.67 -25.28 16.84
C VAL A 147 -3.56 -25.42 15.79
N MET A 148 -2.32 -25.58 16.26
CA MET A 148 -1.22 -26.14 15.47
C MET A 148 -1.16 -27.66 15.67
N LEU A 149 -0.63 -28.38 14.69
CA LEU A 149 -0.48 -29.85 14.69
C LEU A 149 0.98 -30.28 14.86
N ASP A 150 1.83 -29.38 15.35
CA ASP A 150 3.24 -29.65 15.66
C ASP A 150 3.42 -30.40 17.00
N VAL A 151 4.62 -30.95 17.19
CA VAL A 151 4.95 -31.84 18.31
C VAL A 151 4.81 -31.18 19.69
N ASP A 152 4.93 -29.85 19.79
CA ASP A 152 4.83 -29.10 21.06
C ASP A 152 3.55 -28.24 21.17
N SER A 153 2.58 -28.46 20.27
CA SER A 153 1.31 -27.71 20.16
C SER A 153 0.65 -27.42 21.50
N CYS A 154 0.30 -26.15 21.76
CA CYS A 154 -0.32 -25.74 23.01
C CYS A 154 -1.65 -26.46 23.30
N ASN A 155 -2.37 -26.87 22.26
CA ASN A 155 -3.64 -27.59 22.38
C ASN A 155 -3.47 -28.95 23.09
N SER A 156 -2.33 -29.63 22.92
CA SER A 156 -2.01 -30.88 23.63
C SER A 156 -1.90 -30.69 25.16
N LYS A 157 -1.62 -29.45 25.59
CA LYS A 157 -1.45 -29.04 27.00
C LYS A 157 -2.74 -28.43 27.58
N GLY A 158 -3.86 -28.47 26.86
CA GLY A 158 -5.11 -27.81 27.23
C GLY A 158 -5.05 -26.27 27.16
N LYS A 159 -3.99 -25.71 26.56
CA LYS A 159 -3.74 -24.27 26.41
C LYS A 159 -3.91 -23.83 24.96
N CYS A 160 -3.84 -22.52 24.74
CA CYS A 160 -3.96 -21.88 23.46
C CYS A 160 -2.63 -21.30 23.00
N GLU A 161 -2.40 -21.28 21.68
CA GLU A 161 -1.28 -20.51 21.12
C GLU A 161 -1.44 -19.03 21.45
N ARG A 162 -0.37 -18.40 21.96
CA ARG A 162 -0.29 -16.94 22.08
C ARG A 162 -0.26 -16.29 20.69
N ARG A 163 -0.74 -15.05 20.56
CA ARG A 163 -0.47 -14.15 19.43
C ARG A 163 1.04 -14.05 19.14
N SER A 164 1.41 -13.52 17.98
CA SER A 164 2.81 -13.16 17.70
C SER A 164 3.31 -12.12 18.71
N ASN A 165 4.60 -12.23 19.05
CA ASN A 165 5.30 -11.29 19.93
C ASN A 165 6.80 -11.24 19.56
N CYS A 166 7.63 -10.58 20.38
CA CYS A 166 9.05 -10.43 20.06
C CYS A 166 9.89 -11.72 20.14
N LYS A 167 9.36 -12.86 20.64
CA LYS A 167 10.02 -14.19 20.59
C LYS A 167 9.33 -15.17 19.64
N TRP A 168 8.00 -15.19 19.59
CA TRP A 168 7.22 -16.18 18.83
C TRP A 168 6.59 -15.58 17.58
N ASP A 169 6.83 -16.24 16.45
CA ASP A 169 6.27 -15.89 15.15
C ASP A 169 4.75 -16.17 15.10
N ASP A 170 4.08 -15.81 14.01
CA ASP A 170 2.64 -15.96 13.83
C ASP A 170 2.16 -17.43 13.87
N VAL A 171 0.88 -17.63 14.24
CA VAL A 171 0.26 -18.96 14.37
C VAL A 171 -0.26 -19.43 13.02
N VAL A 172 0.28 -20.55 12.51
CA VAL A 172 -0.17 -21.20 11.26
C VAL A 172 -1.30 -22.19 11.58
N PRO A 173 -2.58 -21.93 11.22
CA PRO A 173 -3.68 -22.83 11.55
C PRO A 173 -3.49 -24.21 10.90
N GLY A 174 -3.53 -25.27 11.71
CA GLY A 174 -3.31 -26.64 11.22
C GLY A 174 -1.86 -26.97 10.81
N GLY A 175 -0.91 -26.04 10.97
CA GLY A 175 0.49 -26.26 10.61
C GLY A 175 1.14 -27.36 11.44
N SER A 176 1.81 -28.31 10.79
CA SER A 176 2.53 -29.43 11.42
C SER A 176 4.01 -29.14 11.71
N GLU A 177 4.57 -28.08 11.13
CA GLU A 177 5.92 -27.62 11.42
C GLU A 177 5.98 -26.87 12.76
N ALA A 178 7.09 -27.00 13.48
CA ALA A 178 7.29 -26.33 14.76
C ALA A 178 7.25 -24.80 14.60
N ARG A 179 6.40 -24.14 15.40
CA ARG A 179 6.20 -22.69 15.35
C ARG A 179 7.54 -21.94 15.49
N ARG A 180 7.85 -21.09 14.50
CA ARG A 180 9.12 -20.34 14.45
C ARG A 180 9.31 -19.48 15.70
N GLN A 181 10.52 -19.56 16.27
CA GLN A 181 11.03 -18.61 17.24
C GLN A 181 11.95 -17.62 16.51
N LEU A 182 11.86 -16.34 16.86
CA LEU A 182 12.76 -15.29 16.35
C LEU A 182 14.17 -15.41 16.96
N PHE A 183 14.26 -15.97 18.17
CA PHE A 183 15.52 -16.28 18.84
C PHE A 183 15.35 -17.45 19.83
N THR A 184 16.43 -18.21 20.06
CA THR A 184 16.51 -19.26 21.08
C THR A 184 17.16 -18.76 22.37
N ASP A 185 17.11 -19.55 23.45
CA ASP A 185 17.72 -19.14 24.73
C ASP A 185 19.27 -19.14 24.68
N ALA A 186 19.86 -19.84 23.69
CA ALA A 186 21.28 -19.72 23.35
C ALA A 186 21.60 -18.37 22.66
N ASP A 187 20.67 -17.85 21.86
CA ASP A 187 20.76 -16.52 21.27
C ASP A 187 20.57 -15.43 22.34
N VAL A 188 19.67 -15.61 23.31
CA VAL A 188 19.55 -14.73 24.49
C VAL A 188 20.87 -14.63 25.28
N THR A 189 21.54 -15.77 25.47
CA THR A 189 22.86 -15.82 26.12
C THR A 189 23.91 -15.07 25.29
N THR A 190 23.90 -15.25 23.97
CA THR A 190 24.82 -14.58 23.03
C THR A 190 24.57 -13.08 22.97
N ALA A 191 23.31 -12.65 22.87
CA ALA A 191 22.85 -11.28 22.88
C ALA A 191 23.20 -10.56 24.18
N THR A 192 22.99 -11.21 25.34
CA THR A 192 23.36 -10.66 26.64
C THR A 192 24.87 -10.45 26.76
N LYS A 193 25.69 -11.40 26.28
CA LYS A 193 27.15 -11.25 26.21
C LYS A 193 27.58 -10.16 25.24
N TRP A 194 26.92 -10.04 24.08
CA TRP A 194 27.17 -9.00 23.10
C TRP A 194 26.90 -7.62 23.69
N MET A 195 25.72 -7.38 24.25
CA MET A 195 25.34 -6.08 24.80
C MET A 195 26.17 -5.67 26.02
N SER A 196 26.54 -6.61 26.89
CA SER A 196 27.35 -6.32 28.09
C SER A 196 28.84 -6.13 27.82
N THR A 197 29.42 -6.79 26.81
CA THR A 197 30.88 -6.79 26.59
C THR A 197 31.31 -6.61 25.13
N GLY A 198 30.65 -7.27 24.17
CA GLY A 198 31.04 -7.26 22.76
C GLY A 198 30.83 -5.90 22.07
N TYR A 199 29.63 -5.34 22.16
CA TYR A 199 29.32 -4.03 21.58
C TYR A 199 30.12 -2.90 22.23
N PRO A 200 30.23 -2.78 23.59
CA PRO A 200 31.12 -1.81 24.22
C PRO A 200 32.60 -1.97 23.83
N SER A 201 33.11 -3.21 23.75
CA SER A 201 34.48 -3.47 23.27
C SER A 201 34.68 -3.00 21.82
N SER A 202 33.64 -3.11 20.97
CA SER A 202 33.67 -2.58 19.60
C SER A 202 33.83 -1.06 19.51
N LEU A 203 33.51 -0.31 20.57
CA LEU A 203 33.63 1.15 20.65
C LEU A 203 34.96 1.62 21.26
N ALA A 204 35.70 0.73 21.93
CA ALA A 204 36.98 1.03 22.55
C ALA A 204 38.02 1.72 21.63
N PRO A 205 38.12 1.41 20.31
CA PRO A 205 39.05 2.10 19.40
C PRO A 205 38.80 3.61 19.24
N PHE A 206 37.57 4.09 19.49
CA PHE A 206 37.23 5.52 19.43
C PHE A 206 37.54 6.25 20.73
N VAL A 207 37.38 5.57 21.88
CA VAL A 207 37.61 6.13 23.21
C VAL A 207 39.10 6.17 23.55
N ALA A 208 39.82 5.06 23.28
CA ALA A 208 41.18 4.85 23.76
C ALA A 208 42.19 5.94 23.35
N PRO A 209 42.21 6.48 22.11
CA PRO A 209 43.18 7.51 21.73
C PRO A 209 43.05 8.79 22.56
N GLY A 210 41.83 9.29 22.77
CA GLY A 210 41.59 10.48 23.59
C GLY A 210 41.89 10.23 25.06
N THR A 211 41.47 9.10 25.63
CA THR A 211 41.79 8.76 27.03
C THR A 211 43.29 8.63 27.25
N VAL A 212 44.03 7.99 26.35
CA VAL A 212 45.50 7.87 26.44
C VAL A 212 46.17 9.24 26.34
N MET A 213 45.76 10.11 25.42
CA MET A 213 46.30 11.48 25.32
C MET A 213 45.98 12.33 26.56
N GLY A 214 44.80 12.19 27.16
CA GLY A 214 44.44 12.82 28.43
C GLY A 214 45.32 12.33 29.58
N VAL A 215 45.52 11.00 29.72
CA VAL A 215 46.39 10.40 30.75
C VAL A 215 47.86 10.82 30.56
N LEU A 216 48.38 10.81 29.33
CA LEU A 216 49.73 11.28 29.03
C LEU A 216 49.91 12.77 29.35
N THR A 217 48.89 13.60 29.08
CA THR A 217 48.90 15.03 29.43
C THR A 217 48.92 15.23 30.96
N ALA A 218 48.12 14.46 31.71
CA ALA A 218 48.11 14.50 33.16
C ALA A 218 49.44 14.03 33.78
N LEU A 219 49.97 12.89 33.34
CA LEU A 219 51.27 12.36 33.79
C LEU A 219 52.42 13.29 33.42
N GLY A 220 52.40 13.88 32.21
CA GLY A 220 53.37 14.88 31.77
C GLY A 220 53.35 16.15 32.63
N CYS A 221 52.16 16.62 33.04
CA CYS A 221 52.02 17.73 33.98
C CYS A 221 52.57 17.38 35.37
N ILE A 222 52.22 16.21 35.92
CA ILE A 222 52.73 15.74 37.22
C ILE A 222 54.26 15.64 37.18
N GLY A 223 54.83 15.02 36.14
CA GLY A 223 56.28 14.93 35.94
C GLY A 223 56.96 16.29 35.84
N PHE A 224 56.37 17.23 35.09
CA PHE A 224 56.85 18.61 35.01
C PHE A 224 56.82 19.33 36.37
N VAL A 225 55.73 19.22 37.13
CA VAL A 225 55.59 19.84 38.45
C VAL A 225 56.61 19.24 39.44
N VAL A 226 56.80 17.92 39.45
CA VAL A 226 57.80 17.26 40.29
C VAL A 226 59.22 17.69 39.91
N LEU A 227 59.57 17.65 38.62
CA LEU A 227 60.90 18.06 38.14
C LEU A 227 61.19 19.53 38.43
N ARG A 228 60.18 20.41 38.35
CA ARG A 228 60.32 21.85 38.63
C ARG A 228 60.36 22.19 40.12
N CYS A 229 59.49 21.59 40.93
CA CYS A 229 59.30 21.97 42.33
C CYS A 229 60.18 21.19 43.31
N VAL A 230 60.50 19.93 43.02
CA VAL A 230 61.34 19.06 43.85
C VAL A 230 62.79 19.07 43.37
N PHE A 231 63.01 18.81 42.07
CA PHE A 231 64.37 18.65 41.52
C PHE A 231 64.98 19.94 40.94
N ASN A 232 64.24 21.06 40.91
CA ASN A 232 64.64 22.34 40.32
C ASN A 232 65.14 22.27 38.84
N ARG A 233 64.77 21.20 38.12
CA ARG A 233 65.07 20.98 36.69
C ARG A 233 63.95 21.59 35.82
N CYS A 234 63.97 21.31 34.51
CA CYS A 234 62.95 21.77 33.56
C CYS A 234 62.66 23.29 33.62
N GLY A 235 63.72 24.09 33.74
CA GLY A 235 63.65 25.55 33.81
C GLY A 235 63.59 26.15 35.21
N GLY A 236 63.45 25.35 36.28
CA GLY A 236 63.67 25.76 37.67
C GLY A 236 62.73 26.83 38.25
N ARG A 237 63.02 27.26 39.48
CA ARG A 237 62.25 28.30 40.21
C ARG A 237 62.51 29.73 39.69
N GLU A 238 63.75 30.08 39.39
CA GLU A 238 64.21 31.49 39.25
C GLU A 238 64.58 31.88 37.82
N PRO A 239 64.39 33.16 37.39
CA PRO A 239 64.69 33.66 36.05
C PRO A 239 66.17 33.52 35.66
N ASN A 240 66.49 33.61 34.36
CA ASN A 240 67.88 33.67 33.90
C ASN A 240 68.52 35.01 34.31
N GLU A 241 69.65 34.95 35.01
CA GLU A 241 70.43 36.13 35.43
C GLU A 241 70.82 37.01 34.22
N LYS A 242 71.19 36.38 33.09
CA LYS A 242 71.57 37.05 31.84
C LYS A 242 70.39 37.59 31.03
N GLY A 243 69.18 37.60 31.61
CA GLY A 243 67.95 38.11 31.01
C GLY A 243 67.45 37.32 29.80
N TYR A 244 66.53 37.94 29.05
CA TYR A 244 65.89 37.41 27.84
C TYR A 244 65.87 38.44 26.71
N THR A 245 65.85 37.99 25.45
CA THR A 245 65.72 38.86 24.28
C THR A 245 64.27 39.26 24.01
N ARG A 246 64.03 40.22 23.11
CA ARG A 246 62.67 40.54 22.65
C ARG A 246 62.02 39.35 21.94
N CYS A 247 62.77 38.63 21.11
CA CYS A 247 62.29 37.44 20.39
C CYS A 247 61.87 36.31 21.34
N ASP A 248 62.60 36.11 22.44
CA ASP A 248 62.26 35.15 23.50
C ASP A 248 60.88 35.41 24.14
N ILE A 249 60.40 36.66 24.14
CA ILE A 249 59.12 37.05 24.74
C ILE A 249 58.02 37.13 23.67
N ILE A 250 58.32 37.69 22.50
CA ILE A 250 57.37 37.89 21.40
C ILE A 250 56.88 36.55 20.83
N ILE A 251 57.77 35.59 20.58
CA ILE A 251 57.37 34.32 19.92
C ILE A 251 56.35 33.55 20.78
N PRO A 252 56.61 33.24 22.08
CA PRO A 252 55.58 32.62 22.93
C PRO A 252 54.32 33.46 23.11
N THR A 253 54.43 34.80 23.07
CA THR A 253 53.25 35.69 23.15
C THR A 253 52.35 35.56 21.92
N LEU A 254 52.94 35.54 20.71
CA LEU A 254 52.19 35.33 19.47
C LEU A 254 51.59 33.92 19.43
N THR A 255 52.33 32.88 19.82
CA THR A 255 51.80 31.51 19.94
C THR A 255 50.61 31.45 20.90
N PHE A 256 50.73 32.06 22.10
CA PHE A 256 49.65 32.13 23.08
C PHE A 256 48.39 32.82 22.52
N LEU A 257 48.55 33.95 21.83
CA LEU A 257 47.44 34.72 21.26
C LEU A 257 46.75 34.00 20.10
N VAL A 258 47.51 33.40 19.17
CA VAL A 258 46.94 32.61 18.06
C VAL A 258 46.19 31.39 18.57
N CYS A 259 46.74 30.69 19.58
CA CYS A 259 46.06 29.56 20.20
C CYS A 259 44.81 30.01 20.98
N SER A 260 44.85 31.17 21.65
CA SER A 260 43.67 31.74 22.32
C SER A 260 42.55 32.07 21.34
N LEU A 261 42.88 32.59 20.15
CA LEU A 261 41.90 32.82 19.08
C LEU A 261 41.31 31.51 18.54
N ALA A 262 42.13 30.47 18.37
CA ALA A 262 41.64 29.15 17.97
C ALA A 262 40.70 28.53 19.02
N VAL A 263 41.02 28.66 20.31
CA VAL A 263 40.15 28.26 21.44
C VAL A 263 38.82 29.02 21.42
N PHE A 264 38.83 30.33 21.15
CA PHE A 264 37.62 31.14 21.01
C PHE A 264 36.74 30.67 19.83
N ILE A 265 37.33 30.44 18.66
CA ILE A 265 36.62 29.91 17.48
C ILE A 265 35.98 28.55 17.80
N CYS A 266 36.74 27.64 18.44
CA CYS A 266 36.23 26.33 18.85
C CYS A 266 35.08 26.44 19.88
N MET A 267 35.10 27.44 20.78
CA MET A 267 33.97 27.70 21.69
C MET A 267 32.73 28.18 20.94
N VAL A 268 32.87 29.17 20.05
CA VAL A 268 31.73 29.75 19.30
C VAL A 268 31.08 28.70 18.40
N VAL A 269 31.88 27.91 17.69
CA VAL A 269 31.38 26.80 16.86
C VAL A 269 30.70 25.73 17.71
N THR A 270 31.30 25.30 18.83
CA THR A 270 30.65 24.33 19.72
C THR A 270 29.34 24.86 20.30
N ALA A 271 29.27 26.12 20.72
CA ALA A 271 28.03 26.70 21.26
C ALA A 271 26.89 26.70 20.22
N ALA A 272 27.20 27.06 18.97
CA ALA A 272 26.24 27.07 17.87
C ALA A 272 25.85 25.68 17.33
N LEU A 273 26.66 24.64 17.58
CA LEU A 273 26.34 23.25 17.24
C LEU A 273 25.63 22.50 18.37
N ASN A 274 25.79 22.94 19.62
CA ASN A 274 25.26 22.28 20.81
C ASN A 274 23.75 22.48 20.97
N THR A 275 23.18 23.59 20.47
CA THR A 275 21.73 23.74 20.26
C THR A 275 21.24 22.69 19.28
N ASN A 276 21.86 22.62 18.10
CA ASN A 276 21.45 21.76 17.00
C ASN A 276 21.51 20.25 17.32
N ILE A 277 22.24 19.82 18.38
CA ILE A 277 22.19 18.45 18.91
C ILE A 277 20.94 18.22 19.77
N SER A 278 20.53 19.19 20.58
CA SER A 278 19.28 19.09 21.34
C SER A 278 18.10 19.10 20.36
N ASP A 279 18.03 20.13 19.53
CA ASP A 279 16.99 20.31 18.51
C ASP A 279 16.93 19.09 17.57
N GLY A 280 18.08 18.60 17.10
CA GLY A 280 18.16 17.46 16.19
C GLY A 280 17.76 16.11 16.81
N VAL A 281 17.92 15.90 18.13
CA VAL A 281 17.40 14.68 18.79
C VAL A 281 15.93 14.83 19.16
N GLU A 282 15.48 16.04 19.50
CA GLU A 282 14.05 16.34 19.62
C GLU A 282 13.32 16.08 18.28
N ASP A 283 13.91 16.48 17.15
CA ASP A 283 13.44 16.17 15.80
C ASP A 283 13.36 14.66 15.51
N VAL A 284 14.35 13.88 15.95
CA VAL A 284 14.33 12.40 15.82
C VAL A 284 13.20 11.80 16.65
N LEU A 285 13.06 12.22 17.91
CA LEU A 285 12.03 11.71 18.83
C LEU A 285 10.62 12.11 18.36
N TYR A 286 10.45 13.36 17.91
CA TYR A 286 9.21 13.87 17.33
C TYR A 286 8.85 13.14 16.05
N SER A 287 9.80 12.98 15.12
CA SER A 287 9.55 12.28 13.84
C SER A 287 9.27 10.79 14.05
N LEU A 288 9.88 10.16 15.06
CA LEU A 288 9.58 8.80 15.47
C LEU A 288 8.18 8.70 16.10
N LYS A 289 7.81 9.62 16.99
CA LYS A 289 6.47 9.67 17.59
C LYS A 289 5.39 9.90 16.53
N ALA A 290 5.57 10.88 15.64
CA ALA A 290 4.68 11.13 14.50
C ALA A 290 4.56 9.93 13.56
N THR A 291 5.64 9.17 13.36
CA THR A 291 5.62 7.94 12.55
C THR A 291 4.82 6.81 13.21
N LEU A 292 4.89 6.66 14.53
CA LEU A 292 4.05 5.72 15.29
C LEU A 292 2.59 6.18 15.35
N GLU A 293 2.35 7.49 15.54
CA GLU A 293 1.01 8.07 15.47
C GLU A 293 0.38 7.87 14.08
N ASN A 294 1.17 8.01 13.01
CA ASN A 294 0.77 7.70 11.63
C ASN A 294 0.48 6.20 11.41
N ALA A 295 1.25 5.31 12.04
CA ALA A 295 0.94 3.87 12.02
C ALA A 295 -0.41 3.58 12.71
N ASN A 296 -0.70 4.24 13.83
CA ASN A 296 -2.00 4.14 14.51
C ASN A 296 -3.15 4.74 13.66
N ILE A 297 -2.91 5.87 12.99
CA ILE A 297 -3.86 6.50 12.07
C ILE A 297 -4.14 5.58 10.87
N PHE A 298 -3.11 4.99 10.25
CA PHE A 298 -3.23 4.01 9.18
C PHE A 298 -4.00 2.76 9.63
N VAL A 299 -3.66 2.21 10.80
CA VAL A 299 -4.40 1.09 11.42
C VAL A 299 -5.88 1.45 11.59
N SER A 300 -6.22 2.64 12.07
CA SER A 300 -7.61 3.09 12.21
C SER A 300 -8.33 3.26 10.87
N ASN A 301 -7.69 3.96 9.92
CA ASN A 301 -8.20 4.22 8.57
C ASN A 301 -8.48 2.94 7.76
N LEU A 302 -7.82 1.83 8.10
CA LEU A 302 -8.07 0.51 7.50
C LEU A 302 -8.98 -0.39 8.35
N LEU A 303 -8.88 -0.36 9.69
CA LEU A 303 -9.75 -1.15 10.57
C LEU A 303 -11.23 -0.77 10.44
N ILE A 304 -11.54 0.52 10.28
CA ILE A 304 -12.94 0.98 10.13
C ILE A 304 -13.60 0.31 8.91
N PRO A 305 -13.09 0.44 7.68
CA PRO A 305 -13.73 -0.20 6.52
C PRO A 305 -13.63 -1.73 6.54
N LEU A 306 -12.59 -2.35 7.10
CA LEU A 306 -12.53 -3.82 7.24
C LEU A 306 -13.60 -4.37 8.21
N ASN A 307 -13.88 -3.67 9.32
CA ASN A 307 -14.99 -4.03 10.20
C ASN A 307 -16.35 -3.82 9.51
N ASN A 308 -16.53 -2.70 8.80
CA ASN A 308 -17.75 -2.45 8.02
C ASN A 308 -17.97 -3.54 6.96
N ALA A 309 -16.93 -3.92 6.20
CA ALA A 309 -17.02 -5.00 5.21
C ALA A 309 -17.36 -6.35 5.85
N THR A 310 -16.87 -6.63 7.07
CA THR A 310 -17.23 -7.85 7.82
C THR A 310 -18.71 -7.86 8.23
N ILE A 311 -19.26 -6.71 8.62
CA ILE A 311 -20.67 -6.53 8.98
C ILE A 311 -21.55 -6.63 7.73
N GLU A 312 -21.30 -5.80 6.72
CA GLU A 312 -22.08 -5.74 5.48
C GLU A 312 -21.99 -7.05 4.69
N LEU A 313 -20.91 -7.82 4.76
CA LEU A 313 -20.85 -9.16 4.16
C LEU A 313 -21.87 -10.12 4.79
N THR A 314 -22.11 -10.00 6.09
CA THR A 314 -23.13 -10.79 6.80
C THR A 314 -24.54 -10.36 6.37
N VAL A 315 -24.75 -9.06 6.11
CA VAL A 315 -26.03 -8.50 5.62
C VAL A 315 -26.27 -8.89 4.15
N ALA A 316 -25.30 -8.69 3.28
CA ALA A 316 -25.33 -9.02 1.86
C ALA A 316 -25.51 -10.53 1.63
N SER A 317 -24.74 -11.38 2.31
CA SER A 317 -24.89 -12.84 2.26
C SER A 317 -26.29 -13.29 2.64
N LYS A 318 -26.85 -12.72 3.73
CA LYS A 318 -28.23 -12.99 4.13
C LYS A 318 -29.24 -12.48 3.10
N ALA A 319 -29.06 -11.29 2.53
CA ALA A 319 -29.95 -10.71 1.53
C ALA A 319 -29.97 -11.56 0.25
N VAL A 320 -28.79 -11.84 -0.32
CA VAL A 320 -28.60 -12.66 -1.52
C VAL A 320 -29.16 -14.07 -1.33
N ASN A 321 -28.82 -14.75 -0.24
CA ASN A 321 -29.38 -16.07 0.09
C ASN A 321 -30.90 -16.03 0.26
N THR A 322 -31.48 -14.97 0.83
CA THR A 322 -32.94 -14.86 1.00
C THR A 322 -33.67 -14.58 -0.31
N GLN A 323 -33.13 -13.71 -1.16
CA GLN A 323 -33.77 -13.28 -2.41
C GLN A 323 -33.56 -14.26 -3.57
N LEU A 324 -32.40 -14.93 -3.64
CA LEU A 324 -31.99 -15.75 -4.78
C LEU A 324 -32.04 -17.27 -4.52
N LYS A 325 -32.51 -17.73 -3.35
CA LYS A 325 -32.48 -19.16 -2.98
C LYS A 325 -33.10 -20.09 -4.03
N ASN A 326 -34.18 -19.63 -4.66
CA ASN A 326 -35.01 -20.42 -5.56
C ASN A 326 -34.90 -19.85 -7.00
N SER A 327 -33.69 -19.57 -7.48
CA SER A 327 -33.46 -18.95 -8.80
C SER A 327 -33.10 -19.94 -9.91
N ASP A 328 -33.07 -21.26 -9.65
CA ASP A 328 -32.68 -22.31 -10.60
C ASP A 328 -33.57 -22.35 -11.86
N TRP A 329 -34.79 -21.80 -11.76
CA TRP A 329 -35.70 -21.61 -12.90
C TRP A 329 -35.13 -20.66 -13.96
N ILE A 330 -34.21 -19.74 -13.64
CA ILE A 330 -33.61 -18.84 -14.64
C ILE A 330 -32.91 -19.67 -15.71
N VAL A 331 -32.03 -20.57 -15.29
CA VAL A 331 -31.28 -21.47 -16.19
C VAL A 331 -32.20 -22.54 -16.78
N THR A 332 -33.10 -23.10 -15.97
CA THR A 332 -33.96 -24.24 -16.39
C THR A 332 -35.04 -23.82 -17.38
N ASP A 333 -35.81 -22.77 -17.09
CA ASP A 333 -36.83 -22.22 -17.99
C ASP A 333 -36.16 -21.60 -19.23
N GLY A 334 -35.01 -20.92 -19.07
CA GLY A 334 -34.26 -20.33 -20.18
C GLY A 334 -33.65 -21.34 -21.14
N ALA A 335 -33.23 -22.51 -20.65
CA ALA A 335 -32.84 -23.65 -21.50
C ALA A 335 -34.06 -24.28 -22.19
N THR A 336 -35.20 -24.34 -21.49
CA THR A 336 -36.47 -24.86 -22.04
C THR A 336 -36.97 -23.99 -23.19
N LEU A 337 -37.00 -22.66 -23.03
CA LEU A 337 -37.41 -21.72 -24.07
C LEU A 337 -36.51 -21.79 -25.31
N ARG A 338 -35.18 -21.87 -25.14
CA ARG A 338 -34.26 -22.11 -26.26
C ARG A 338 -34.60 -23.39 -27.01
N LYS A 339 -34.94 -24.48 -26.30
CA LYS A 339 -35.33 -25.74 -26.94
C LYS A 339 -36.69 -25.65 -27.63
N MET A 340 -37.66 -24.94 -27.08
CA MET A 340 -38.94 -24.66 -27.76
C MET A 340 -38.72 -23.91 -29.09
N ILE A 341 -37.86 -22.89 -29.10
CA ILE A 341 -37.48 -22.16 -30.32
C ILE A 341 -36.72 -23.06 -31.31
N ALA A 342 -35.82 -23.91 -30.82
CA ALA A 342 -35.07 -24.87 -31.64
C ALA A 342 -35.99 -25.91 -32.31
N ASP A 343 -36.92 -26.48 -31.54
CA ASP A 343 -37.88 -27.47 -32.00
C ASP A 343 -38.86 -26.84 -33.01
N PHE A 344 -39.34 -25.62 -32.77
CA PHE A 344 -40.13 -24.86 -33.76
C PHE A 344 -39.35 -24.63 -35.06
N GLY A 345 -38.09 -24.23 -34.96
CA GLY A 345 -37.19 -24.14 -36.11
C GLY A 345 -37.08 -25.48 -36.85
N SER A 346 -36.90 -26.58 -36.13
CA SER A 346 -36.76 -27.92 -36.71
C SER A 346 -38.05 -28.52 -37.30
N ILE A 347 -39.22 -28.01 -36.92
CA ILE A 347 -40.51 -28.45 -37.47
C ILE A 347 -40.84 -27.66 -38.75
N TYR A 348 -40.69 -26.34 -38.73
CA TYR A 348 -41.18 -25.47 -39.82
C TYR A 348 -40.10 -25.01 -40.81
N TYR A 349 -38.81 -25.03 -40.47
CA TYR A 349 -37.75 -24.65 -41.44
C TYR A 349 -37.51 -25.75 -42.47
N ASN A 350 -37.64 -25.40 -43.76
CA ASN A 350 -37.59 -26.34 -44.89
C ASN A 350 -38.56 -27.52 -44.72
N HIS A 351 -39.75 -27.28 -44.15
CA HIS A 351 -40.82 -28.27 -44.09
C HIS A 351 -41.08 -28.89 -45.47
N GLY A 352 -41.28 -30.21 -45.50
CA GLY A 352 -41.50 -30.96 -46.73
C GLY A 352 -42.77 -30.56 -47.48
N ALA A 353 -42.94 -31.09 -48.69
CA ALA A 353 -44.10 -30.80 -49.50
C ALA A 353 -45.40 -31.42 -48.93
N PHE A 354 -46.52 -30.97 -49.48
CA PHE A 354 -47.87 -31.48 -49.23
C PHE A 354 -48.36 -32.24 -50.48
N PRO A 355 -49.18 -33.31 -50.33
CA PRO A 355 -49.83 -33.74 -49.09
C PRO A 355 -48.97 -34.62 -48.16
N THR A 356 -47.81 -35.13 -48.61
CA THR A 356 -46.89 -35.92 -47.78
C THR A 356 -45.47 -35.38 -47.86
N LEU A 357 -44.72 -35.41 -46.74
CA LEU A 357 -43.36 -34.88 -46.63
C LEU A 357 -42.36 -35.49 -47.64
N THR A 358 -42.68 -36.66 -48.19
CA THR A 358 -41.90 -37.39 -49.20
C THR A 358 -42.24 -37.03 -50.65
N CYS A 359 -43.22 -36.14 -50.86
CA CYS A 359 -43.66 -35.66 -52.16
C CYS A 359 -42.65 -34.66 -52.75
N ASP A 360 -42.45 -34.68 -54.07
CA ASP A 360 -41.51 -33.81 -54.78
C ASP A 360 -42.22 -33.06 -55.93
N PRO A 361 -42.34 -31.72 -55.88
CA PRO A 361 -42.94 -30.92 -56.94
C PRO A 361 -42.26 -30.99 -58.31
N GLU A 362 -41.01 -31.46 -58.40
CA GLU A 362 -40.32 -31.63 -59.69
C GLU A 362 -40.52 -33.03 -60.31
N THR A 363 -40.76 -34.08 -59.51
CA THR A 363 -40.78 -35.47 -59.99
C THR A 363 -42.03 -36.30 -59.67
N SER A 364 -42.93 -35.83 -58.80
CA SER A 364 -44.17 -36.56 -58.47
C SER A 364 -45.15 -36.64 -59.65
N GLU A 365 -45.70 -37.84 -59.89
CA GLU A 365 -46.82 -38.06 -60.82
C GLU A 365 -48.16 -37.53 -60.27
N THR A 366 -48.20 -37.20 -58.98
CA THR A 366 -49.37 -36.73 -58.22
C THR A 366 -49.29 -35.21 -58.01
N PHE A 367 -50.39 -34.56 -57.55
CA PHE A 367 -50.30 -33.12 -57.25
C PHE A 367 -49.48 -32.89 -55.98
N CYS A 368 -48.44 -32.06 -56.10
CA CYS A 368 -47.49 -31.77 -55.04
C CYS A 368 -47.32 -30.27 -54.82
N LEU A 369 -47.11 -29.86 -53.57
CA LEU A 369 -47.04 -28.46 -53.15
C LEU A 369 -45.89 -28.28 -52.14
N ALA A 370 -44.77 -27.67 -52.54
CA ALA A 370 -43.74 -27.25 -51.59
C ALA A 370 -44.27 -26.15 -50.67
N CYS A 371 -43.79 -26.10 -49.42
CA CYS A 371 -43.98 -24.91 -48.60
C CYS A 371 -43.12 -23.75 -49.15
N PRO A 372 -43.66 -22.54 -49.34
CA PRO A 372 -42.92 -21.40 -49.86
C PRO A 372 -41.92 -20.85 -48.83
N ASP A 373 -40.80 -20.26 -49.29
CA ASP A 373 -39.79 -19.63 -48.42
C ASP A 373 -40.39 -18.56 -47.48
N ARG A 374 -41.44 -17.85 -47.96
CA ARG A 374 -42.19 -16.86 -47.17
C ARG A 374 -42.80 -17.43 -45.88
N VAL A 375 -43.09 -18.73 -45.83
CA VAL A 375 -43.68 -19.42 -44.68
C VAL A 375 -42.64 -20.30 -43.97
N CYS A 376 -42.01 -21.22 -44.70
CA CYS A 376 -41.12 -22.25 -44.13
C CYS A 376 -39.62 -21.99 -44.31
N GLY A 377 -39.22 -20.84 -44.85
CA GLY A 377 -37.82 -20.56 -45.20
C GLY A 377 -37.22 -19.43 -44.38
N SER A 378 -36.72 -18.40 -45.06
CA SER A 378 -35.96 -17.30 -44.47
C SER A 378 -36.59 -16.62 -43.22
N PRO A 379 -37.92 -16.46 -43.07
CA PRO A 379 -38.50 -15.86 -41.87
C PRO A 379 -38.41 -16.76 -40.62
N VAL A 380 -38.47 -18.08 -40.77
CA VAL A 380 -38.30 -19.03 -39.65
C VAL A 380 -36.87 -18.90 -39.10
N THR A 381 -35.87 -18.91 -39.98
CA THR A 381 -34.46 -18.71 -39.60
C THR A 381 -34.23 -17.35 -38.94
N PHE A 382 -34.90 -16.30 -39.43
CA PHE A 382 -34.81 -14.96 -38.84
C PHE A 382 -35.40 -14.93 -37.41
N PHE A 383 -36.59 -15.49 -37.20
CA PHE A 383 -37.20 -15.59 -35.87
C PHE A 383 -36.31 -16.36 -34.88
N VAL A 384 -35.84 -17.53 -35.28
CA VAL A 384 -35.01 -18.43 -34.46
C VAL A 384 -33.68 -17.76 -34.05
N ASN A 385 -33.03 -17.02 -34.97
CA ASN A 385 -31.76 -16.36 -34.67
C ASN A 385 -31.94 -15.09 -33.81
N ASN A 386 -32.97 -14.27 -34.05
CA ASN A 386 -33.19 -13.05 -33.27
C ASN A 386 -33.69 -13.35 -31.85
N THR A 387 -34.55 -14.36 -31.67
CA THR A 387 -34.95 -14.80 -30.32
C THR A 387 -33.78 -15.36 -29.53
N ALA A 388 -32.88 -16.14 -30.14
CA ALA A 388 -31.65 -16.59 -29.49
C ALA A 388 -30.76 -15.43 -29.03
N ALA A 389 -30.55 -14.41 -29.89
CA ALA A 389 -29.81 -13.20 -29.53
C ALA A 389 -30.48 -12.42 -28.39
N ALA A 390 -31.82 -12.31 -28.40
CA ALA A 390 -32.58 -11.63 -27.35
C ALA A 390 -32.51 -12.36 -25.99
N ILE A 391 -32.47 -13.70 -25.96
CA ILE A 391 -32.24 -14.47 -24.71
C ILE A 391 -30.88 -14.13 -24.11
N SER A 392 -29.81 -14.10 -24.91
CA SER A 392 -28.47 -13.79 -24.40
C SER A 392 -28.25 -12.32 -24.05
N ALA A 393 -29.04 -11.40 -24.61
CA ALA A 393 -29.07 -9.99 -24.19
C ALA A 393 -29.87 -9.75 -22.88
N SER A 394 -30.40 -10.79 -22.23
CA SER A 394 -31.37 -10.64 -21.12
C SER A 394 -31.29 -11.72 -20.04
N SER A 395 -31.81 -12.92 -20.33
CA SER A 395 -31.85 -14.10 -19.46
C SER A 395 -30.45 -14.46 -18.96
N ASP A 396 -29.48 -14.48 -19.88
CA ASP A 396 -28.12 -14.91 -19.55
C ASP A 396 -27.44 -13.89 -18.63
N VAL A 397 -27.51 -12.59 -18.93
CA VAL A 397 -26.99 -11.51 -18.06
C VAL A 397 -27.58 -11.58 -16.65
N VAL A 398 -28.90 -11.80 -16.54
CA VAL A 398 -29.57 -11.95 -15.24
C VAL A 398 -29.12 -13.23 -14.53
N GLY A 399 -28.94 -14.33 -15.26
CA GLY A 399 -28.44 -15.61 -14.74
C GLY A 399 -26.99 -15.55 -14.25
N ASP A 400 -26.09 -14.94 -15.04
CA ASP A 400 -24.68 -14.73 -14.70
C ASP A 400 -24.51 -13.81 -13.50
N THR A 401 -25.25 -12.70 -13.44
CA THR A 401 -25.29 -11.84 -12.24
C THR A 401 -25.75 -12.63 -11.01
N VAL A 402 -26.85 -13.40 -11.11
CA VAL A 402 -27.35 -14.23 -9.99
C VAL A 402 -26.33 -15.28 -9.57
N SER A 403 -25.66 -15.93 -10.51
CA SER A 403 -24.59 -16.92 -10.30
C SER A 403 -23.39 -16.29 -9.57
N LEU A 404 -22.92 -15.12 -10.01
CA LEU A 404 -21.85 -14.37 -9.38
C LEU A 404 -22.20 -13.98 -7.93
N LEU A 405 -23.43 -13.51 -7.68
CA LEU A 405 -23.89 -13.13 -6.34
C LEU A 405 -23.96 -14.36 -5.41
N GLN A 406 -24.56 -15.47 -5.85
CA GLN A 406 -24.60 -16.71 -5.06
C GLN A 406 -23.18 -17.24 -4.78
N SER A 407 -22.33 -17.30 -5.80
CA SER A 407 -20.94 -17.78 -5.68
C SER A 407 -20.14 -16.92 -4.69
N SER A 408 -20.19 -15.60 -4.82
CA SER A 408 -19.41 -14.67 -3.98
C SER A 408 -19.90 -14.66 -2.53
N PHE A 409 -21.21 -14.65 -2.29
CA PHE A 409 -21.78 -14.35 -0.98
C PHE A 409 -22.39 -15.54 -0.23
N VAL A 410 -22.75 -16.62 -0.92
CA VAL A 410 -23.32 -17.83 -0.30
C VAL A 410 -22.29 -18.96 -0.27
N THR A 411 -21.69 -19.29 -1.42
CA THR A 411 -20.68 -20.36 -1.51
C THR A 411 -19.34 -19.94 -0.87
N ASN A 412 -18.75 -18.84 -1.34
CA ASN A 412 -17.42 -18.38 -0.90
C ASN A 412 -17.47 -17.39 0.28
N GLY A 413 -18.65 -16.88 0.62
CA GLY A 413 -18.82 -15.83 1.64
C GLY A 413 -18.31 -16.21 3.04
N SER A 414 -18.31 -17.50 3.38
CA SER A 414 -17.76 -18.02 4.64
C SER A 414 -16.23 -17.91 4.72
N ALA A 415 -15.54 -18.21 3.62
CA ALA A 415 -14.09 -18.05 3.49
C ALA A 415 -13.71 -16.56 3.51
N LEU A 416 -14.39 -15.74 2.70
CA LEU A 416 -14.18 -14.29 2.66
C LEU A 416 -14.35 -13.62 4.04
N ASN A 417 -15.41 -13.96 4.76
CA ASN A 417 -15.67 -13.48 6.12
C ASN A 417 -14.56 -13.92 7.11
N THR A 418 -13.96 -15.09 6.91
CA THR A 418 -12.84 -15.59 7.72
C THR A 418 -11.55 -14.81 7.43
N THR A 419 -11.26 -14.52 6.16
CA THR A 419 -10.10 -13.71 5.75
C THR A 419 -10.23 -12.26 6.26
N LEU A 420 -11.39 -11.62 6.07
CA LEU A 420 -11.67 -10.27 6.58
C LEU A 420 -11.45 -10.18 8.10
N ARG A 421 -11.96 -11.14 8.88
CA ARG A 421 -11.78 -11.19 10.34
C ARG A 421 -10.33 -11.44 10.76
N THR A 422 -9.57 -12.18 9.95
CA THR A 422 -8.13 -12.39 10.17
C THR A 422 -7.37 -11.08 9.93
N ALA A 423 -7.64 -10.37 8.84
CA ALA A 423 -7.07 -9.05 8.59
C ALA A 423 -7.42 -8.02 9.68
N VAL A 424 -8.67 -7.99 10.16
CA VAL A 424 -9.08 -7.16 11.31
C VAL A 424 -8.27 -7.51 12.57
N ARG A 425 -8.11 -8.80 12.88
CA ARG A 425 -7.31 -9.27 14.03
C ARG A 425 -5.86 -8.80 13.93
N ASP A 426 -5.27 -8.88 12.74
CA ASP A 426 -3.84 -8.64 12.52
C ASP A 426 -3.52 -7.15 12.47
N MET A 427 -4.39 -6.33 11.86
CA MET A 427 -4.32 -4.86 11.99
C MET A 427 -4.56 -4.39 13.42
N THR A 428 -5.41 -5.07 14.20
CA THR A 428 -5.58 -4.78 15.64
C THR A 428 -4.31 -5.11 16.44
N ALA A 429 -3.61 -6.19 16.10
CA ALA A 429 -2.32 -6.53 16.73
C ALA A 429 -1.21 -5.53 16.36
N LEU A 430 -1.19 -5.06 15.11
CA LEU A 430 -0.29 -3.98 14.68
C LEU A 430 -0.52 -2.70 15.50
N GLY A 431 -1.77 -2.24 15.64
CA GLY A 431 -2.10 -1.09 16.48
C GLY A 431 -1.69 -1.25 17.95
N ALA A 432 -1.87 -2.44 18.54
CA ALA A 432 -1.39 -2.70 19.91
C ALA A 432 0.15 -2.58 20.02
N THR A 433 0.88 -3.12 19.04
CA THR A 433 2.35 -3.03 18.96
C THR A 433 2.82 -1.58 18.77
N THR A 434 2.13 -0.81 17.94
CA THR A 434 2.39 0.62 17.72
C THR A 434 2.18 1.43 18.99
N ASN A 435 1.08 1.22 19.72
CA ASN A 435 0.83 1.93 20.99
C ASN A 435 1.91 1.62 22.04
N SER A 436 2.27 0.35 22.23
CA SER A 436 3.37 -0.03 23.14
C SER A 436 4.72 0.58 22.72
N SER A 437 4.94 0.79 21.43
CA SER A 437 6.12 1.50 20.92
C SER A 437 6.08 3.01 21.24
N MET A 438 4.90 3.64 21.26
CA MET A 438 4.76 5.05 21.64
C MET A 438 5.09 5.28 23.12
N ASP A 439 4.67 4.38 24.01
CA ASP A 439 5.03 4.45 25.45
C ASP A 439 6.56 4.45 25.66
N ILE A 440 7.28 3.62 24.91
CA ILE A 440 8.76 3.57 24.94
C ILE A 440 9.35 4.89 24.45
N VAL A 441 8.80 5.49 23.39
CA VAL A 441 9.28 6.78 22.85
C VAL A 441 9.00 7.95 23.82
N ASP A 442 7.88 7.94 24.54
CA ASP A 442 7.58 8.96 25.56
C ASP A 442 8.45 8.82 26.82
N VAL A 443 8.80 7.59 27.22
CA VAL A 443 9.81 7.34 28.26
C VAL A 443 11.19 7.84 27.82
N LEU A 444 11.60 7.56 26.57
CA LEU A 444 12.86 8.04 26.00
C LEU A 444 12.89 9.58 25.91
N THR A 445 11.79 10.20 25.50
CA THR A 445 11.66 11.66 25.38
C THR A 445 11.74 12.34 26.74
N THR A 446 11.04 11.81 27.75
CA THR A 446 11.11 12.30 29.14
C THR A 446 12.54 12.19 29.68
N THR A 447 13.16 11.02 29.52
CA THR A 447 14.55 10.77 29.96
C THR A 447 15.56 11.67 29.24
N PHE A 448 15.36 11.94 27.95
CA PHE A 448 16.20 12.87 27.20
C PHE A 448 16.08 14.30 27.71
N ASN A 449 14.85 14.77 27.96
CA ASN A 449 14.56 16.11 28.43
C ASN A 449 15.18 16.37 29.82
N ASP A 450 15.02 15.44 30.76
CA ASP A 450 15.63 15.52 32.10
C ASP A 450 17.17 15.60 32.06
N LEU A 451 17.80 14.88 31.12
CA LEU A 451 19.26 14.86 30.96
C LEU A 451 19.82 16.00 30.08
N SER A 452 18.97 16.65 29.27
CA SER A 452 19.36 17.63 28.25
C SER A 452 20.12 18.83 28.86
N PHE A 453 19.60 19.39 29.97
CA PHE A 453 20.14 20.56 30.65
C PHE A 453 21.54 20.28 31.23
N SER A 454 21.70 19.12 31.89
CA SER A 454 22.99 18.69 32.46
C SER A 454 24.05 18.44 31.37
N ARG A 455 23.67 17.75 30.29
CA ARG A 455 24.56 17.42 29.17
C ARG A 455 25.05 18.66 28.42
N SER A 456 24.10 19.52 28.02
CA SER A 456 24.39 20.73 27.23
C SER A 456 25.26 21.74 28.00
N ALA A 457 24.99 21.94 29.29
CA ALA A 457 25.81 22.79 30.16
C ALA A 457 27.23 22.24 30.32
N LEU A 458 27.40 20.93 30.53
CA LEU A 458 28.72 20.32 30.76
C LEU A 458 29.66 20.48 29.55
N VAL A 459 29.16 20.24 28.33
CA VAL A 459 29.94 20.43 27.09
C VAL A 459 30.42 21.88 26.98
N VAL A 460 29.52 22.85 27.08
CA VAL A 460 29.86 24.29 26.95
C VAL A 460 30.81 24.76 28.06
N CYS A 461 30.65 24.25 29.30
CA CYS A 461 31.53 24.57 30.42
C CYS A 461 33.01 24.23 30.15
N VAL A 462 33.32 23.11 29.47
CA VAL A 462 34.72 22.75 29.14
C VAL A 462 35.37 23.80 28.24
N PHE A 463 34.67 24.28 27.21
CA PHE A 463 35.17 25.34 26.33
C PHE A 463 35.23 26.69 27.04
N LEU A 464 34.26 27.01 27.90
CA LEU A 464 34.23 28.22 28.72
C LEU A 464 35.44 28.29 29.68
N PHE A 465 35.78 27.19 30.36
CA PHE A 465 36.99 27.15 31.22
C PHE A 465 38.28 27.28 30.40
N GLY A 466 38.34 26.74 29.17
CA GLY A 466 39.45 26.98 28.24
C GLY A 466 39.59 28.45 27.84
N MET A 467 38.48 29.14 27.63
CA MET A 467 38.45 30.60 27.41
C MET A 467 38.87 31.39 28.64
N ILE A 468 38.42 31.01 29.84
CA ILE A 468 38.85 31.65 31.10
C ILE A 468 40.36 31.48 31.30
N ALA A 469 40.91 30.28 31.08
CA ALA A 469 42.35 30.02 31.12
C ALA A 469 43.13 30.91 30.14
N SER A 470 42.60 31.10 28.94
CA SER A 470 43.17 31.97 27.91
C SER A 470 43.13 33.45 28.32
N ILE A 471 41.96 33.97 28.70
CA ILE A 471 41.76 35.38 29.11
C ILE A 471 42.65 35.76 30.30
N VAL A 472 42.73 34.90 31.33
CA VAL A 472 43.60 35.11 32.51
C VAL A 472 45.07 35.22 32.09
N GLY A 473 45.50 34.45 31.08
CA GLY A 473 46.83 34.55 30.49
C GLY A 473 47.04 35.83 29.69
N ILE A 474 46.09 36.25 28.84
CA ILE A 474 46.17 37.52 28.10
C ILE A 474 46.30 38.71 29.07
N ILE A 475 45.48 38.77 30.12
CA ILE A 475 45.55 39.82 31.15
C ILE A 475 46.94 39.86 31.80
N ALA A 476 47.50 38.69 32.14
CA ALA A 476 48.82 38.58 32.73
C ALA A 476 49.94 39.03 31.78
N ILE A 477 49.85 38.72 30.49
CA ILE A 477 50.81 39.14 29.47
C ILE A 477 50.73 40.66 29.28
N VAL A 478 49.54 41.20 28.99
CA VAL A 478 49.33 42.64 28.71
C VAL A 478 49.74 43.52 29.89
N LYS A 479 49.37 43.17 31.13
CA LYS A 479 49.72 43.99 32.31
C LYS A 479 51.24 44.03 32.57
N ASN A 480 52.00 42.99 32.21
CA ASN A 480 53.46 43.00 32.33
C ASN A 480 54.18 43.56 31.10
N ALA A 481 53.56 43.54 29.92
CA ALA A 481 54.07 44.25 28.75
C ALA A 481 53.95 45.78 28.91
N CYS A 482 52.86 46.25 29.54
CA CYS A 482 52.58 47.68 29.73
C CYS A 482 53.19 48.30 31.00
N THR A 483 54.05 47.59 31.76
CA THR A 483 54.64 48.12 33.00
C THR A 483 56.13 47.84 33.13
N THR A 484 56.91 48.84 33.57
CA THR A 484 58.38 48.78 33.66
C THR A 484 58.91 48.18 34.97
N LYS A 485 58.04 47.59 35.80
CA LYS A 485 58.39 46.94 37.07
C LYS A 485 57.76 45.55 37.10
N ALA A 486 58.51 44.53 37.50
CA ALA A 486 57.99 43.16 37.61
C ALA A 486 56.79 43.11 38.56
N THR A 487 55.60 42.76 38.06
CA THR A 487 54.36 42.81 38.85
C THR A 487 53.95 41.45 39.40
N LYS A 488 53.16 41.45 40.49
CA LYS A 488 52.53 40.22 41.01
C LYS A 488 51.55 39.57 40.01
N TRP A 489 51.11 40.28 38.96
CA TRP A 489 50.21 39.74 37.93
C TRP A 489 50.83 38.61 37.11
N VAL A 490 52.17 38.44 37.08
CA VAL A 490 52.80 37.26 36.45
C VAL A 490 52.39 35.94 37.14
N HIS A 491 51.85 35.98 38.37
CA HIS A 491 51.34 34.78 39.03
C HIS A 491 50.03 34.26 38.42
N LEU A 492 49.25 35.09 37.72
CA LEU A 492 48.06 34.63 37.00
C LEU A 492 48.39 33.64 35.87
N LEU A 493 49.61 33.67 35.31
CA LEU A 493 50.02 32.64 34.33
C LEU A 493 50.07 31.23 34.95
N HIS A 494 50.28 31.07 36.26
CA HIS A 494 50.13 29.76 36.91
C HIS A 494 48.68 29.29 36.89
N VAL A 495 47.72 30.18 37.15
CA VAL A 495 46.28 29.86 37.10
C VAL A 495 45.89 29.51 35.67
N SER A 496 46.32 30.32 34.69
CA SER A 496 46.13 30.09 33.25
C SER A 496 46.62 28.71 32.80
N TRP A 497 47.88 28.34 33.06
CA TRP A 497 48.39 27.04 32.60
C TRP A 497 47.84 25.86 33.41
N SER A 498 47.55 26.02 34.71
CA SER A 498 46.98 24.93 35.52
C SER A 498 45.54 24.61 35.10
N LEU A 499 44.72 25.65 34.89
CA LEU A 499 43.36 25.48 34.37
C LEU A 499 43.40 24.98 32.92
N GLY A 500 44.35 25.47 32.11
CA GLY A 500 44.58 24.97 30.75
C GLY A 500 44.87 23.47 30.70
N VAL A 501 45.70 22.94 31.60
CA VAL A 501 45.95 21.48 31.70
C VAL A 501 44.68 20.72 32.10
N LEU A 502 43.94 21.20 33.11
CA LEU A 502 42.69 20.56 33.54
C LEU A 502 41.69 20.45 32.36
N VAL A 503 41.49 21.57 31.64
CA VAL A 503 40.61 21.61 30.47
C VAL A 503 41.13 20.72 29.36
N CYS A 504 42.43 20.74 29.05
CA CYS A 504 43.03 19.90 28.01
C CYS A 504 42.80 18.40 28.25
N VAL A 505 42.94 17.92 29.49
CA VAL A 505 42.63 16.52 29.87
C VAL A 505 41.13 16.23 29.69
N LEU A 506 40.25 17.13 30.15
CA LEU A 506 38.80 16.97 30.00
C LEU A 506 38.36 17.02 28.53
N SER A 507 38.97 17.86 27.69
CA SER A 507 38.67 18.00 26.26
C SER A 507 39.11 16.76 25.47
N PHE A 508 40.26 16.16 25.79
CA PHE A 508 40.67 14.88 25.18
C PHE A 508 39.70 13.74 25.50
N VAL A 509 39.24 13.64 26.75
CA VAL A 509 38.24 12.64 27.16
C VAL A 509 36.87 12.92 26.53
N LEU A 510 36.42 14.18 26.52
CA LEU A 510 35.17 14.61 25.89
C LEU A 510 35.14 14.31 24.39
N SER A 511 36.23 14.61 23.68
CA SER A 511 36.37 14.31 22.25
C SER A 511 36.22 12.81 21.97
N ALA A 512 36.92 11.96 22.73
CA ALA A 512 36.83 10.50 22.66
C ALA A 512 35.40 9.97 22.94
N SER A 513 34.75 10.47 23.99
CA SER A 513 33.38 10.07 24.34
C SER A 513 32.38 10.47 23.25
N LEU A 514 32.47 11.69 22.72
CA LEU A 514 31.60 12.15 21.62
C LEU A 514 31.86 11.39 20.32
N LEU A 515 33.10 10.98 20.05
CA LEU A 515 33.43 10.16 18.88
C LEU A 515 32.83 8.74 19.00
N ALA A 516 32.85 8.15 20.19
CA ALA A 516 32.20 6.87 20.46
C ALA A 516 30.66 6.98 20.39
N VAL A 517 30.05 8.07 20.84
CA VAL A 517 28.62 8.36 20.63
C VAL A 517 28.31 8.54 19.13
N GLY A 518 29.19 9.19 18.36
CA GLY A 518 29.09 9.24 16.89
C GLY A 518 29.15 7.85 16.23
N ALA A 519 29.90 6.89 16.79
CA ALA A 519 29.87 5.50 16.33
C ALA A 519 28.54 4.79 16.65
N VAL A 520 27.89 5.09 17.78
CA VAL A 520 26.54 4.59 18.09
C VAL A 520 25.51 5.17 17.11
N TRP A 521 25.54 6.48 16.85
CA TRP A 521 24.63 7.10 15.88
C TRP A 521 24.83 6.57 14.46
N TYR A 522 26.08 6.38 14.01
CA TYR A 522 26.35 5.74 12.71
C TYR A 522 25.83 4.30 12.65
N ASP A 523 26.03 3.51 13.70
CA ASP A 523 25.50 2.13 13.75
C ASP A 523 23.96 2.12 13.69
N SER A 524 23.28 3.06 14.36
CA SER A 524 21.82 3.21 14.27
C SER A 524 21.32 3.53 12.86
N CYS A 525 22.08 4.30 12.08
CA CYS A 525 21.76 4.56 10.66
C CYS A 525 21.82 3.28 9.81
N GLU A 526 22.84 2.44 10.01
CA GLU A 526 22.94 1.14 9.34
C GLU A 526 21.85 0.15 9.82
N TYR A 527 21.45 0.21 11.11
CA TYR A 527 20.30 -0.57 11.61
C TYR A 527 18.97 -0.13 10.99
N MET A 528 18.71 1.17 10.88
CA MET A 528 17.52 1.70 10.20
C MET A 528 17.45 1.23 8.75
N LYS A 529 18.58 1.32 8.03
CA LYS A 529 18.72 0.84 6.65
C LYS A 529 18.49 -0.68 6.53
N LEU A 530 18.91 -1.48 7.50
CA LEU A 530 18.61 -2.92 7.52
C LEU A 530 17.12 -3.21 7.72
N LEU A 531 16.44 -2.49 8.62
CA LEU A 531 14.99 -2.62 8.84
C LEU A 531 14.17 -2.17 7.63
N HIS A 532 14.63 -1.14 6.91
CA HIS A 532 14.02 -0.68 5.66
C HIS A 532 14.16 -1.71 4.51
N GLN A 533 15.28 -2.44 4.48
CA GLN A 533 15.56 -3.46 3.47
C GLN A 533 14.78 -4.77 3.71
N ASP A 534 14.75 -5.26 4.94
CA ASP A 534 13.99 -6.47 5.30
C ASP A 534 13.78 -6.59 6.82
N MET A 535 12.52 -6.53 7.27
CA MET A 535 12.13 -6.77 8.67
C MET A 535 12.00 -8.25 9.06
N SER A 536 11.98 -9.19 8.11
CA SER A 536 11.71 -10.63 8.34
C SER A 536 12.64 -11.33 9.35
N PRO A 537 13.92 -10.92 9.54
CA PRO A 537 14.78 -11.48 10.58
C PRO A 537 14.47 -10.97 11.99
N TYR A 538 13.71 -9.88 12.14
CA TYR A 538 13.62 -9.10 13.39
C TYR A 538 12.20 -8.95 13.95
N ALA A 539 11.17 -9.26 13.16
CA ALA A 539 9.76 -9.22 13.54
C ALA A 539 9.04 -10.50 13.08
N SER A 540 7.78 -10.70 13.52
CA SER A 540 6.96 -11.81 13.06
C SER A 540 6.68 -11.73 11.54
N THR A 541 6.38 -12.84 10.91
CA THR A 541 6.19 -12.97 9.46
C THR A 541 5.07 -12.07 8.95
N GLN A 542 3.97 -11.93 9.70
CA GLN A 542 2.88 -11.02 9.35
C GLN A 542 3.31 -9.55 9.47
N MET A 543 3.93 -9.16 10.59
CA MET A 543 4.42 -7.78 10.78
C MET A 543 5.50 -7.40 9.76
N ALA A 544 6.43 -8.30 9.48
CA ALA A 544 7.50 -8.10 8.52
C ALA A 544 6.99 -8.02 7.07
N SER A 545 6.07 -8.90 6.66
CA SER A 545 5.49 -8.84 5.32
C SER A 545 4.64 -7.58 5.12
N MET A 546 3.94 -7.10 6.16
CA MET A 546 3.26 -5.80 6.16
C MET A 546 4.23 -4.63 6.00
N ALA A 547 5.29 -4.55 6.82
CA ALA A 547 6.27 -3.46 6.74
C ALA A 547 7.06 -3.48 5.42
N ASN A 548 7.51 -4.66 4.98
CA ASN A 548 8.22 -4.85 3.72
C ASN A 548 7.34 -4.50 2.51
N ALA A 549 6.02 -4.75 2.55
CA ALA A 549 5.12 -4.29 1.49
C ALA A 549 5.12 -2.76 1.39
N CYS A 550 4.96 -2.06 2.52
CA CYS A 550 4.94 -0.60 2.57
C CYS A 550 6.26 0.04 2.12
N PHE A 551 7.41 -0.46 2.58
CA PHE A 551 8.72 0.05 2.14
C PHE A 551 8.97 -0.18 0.64
N ASN A 552 8.41 -1.25 0.06
CA ASN A 552 8.43 -1.50 -1.39
C ASN A 552 7.31 -0.80 -2.18
N GLY A 553 6.56 0.13 -1.58
CA GLY A 553 5.47 0.86 -2.26
C GLY A 553 4.31 -0.06 -2.73
N SER A 554 4.07 -1.14 -2.00
CA SER A 554 3.02 -2.13 -2.30
C SER A 554 1.88 -2.05 -1.28
N ASN A 555 0.64 -2.20 -1.76
CA ASN A 555 -0.56 -2.12 -0.94
C ASN A 555 -0.65 -3.27 0.08
N ILE A 556 -1.08 -2.94 1.30
CA ILE A 556 -1.13 -3.82 2.48
C ILE A 556 -2.13 -4.99 2.37
N LEU A 557 -3.10 -4.94 1.44
CA LEU A 557 -4.05 -6.03 1.22
C LEU A 557 -3.37 -7.37 0.93
N LYS A 558 -2.21 -7.34 0.25
CA LYS A 558 -1.49 -8.54 -0.16
C LYS A 558 -0.92 -9.35 1.01
N PRO A 559 -0.13 -8.78 1.94
CA PRO A 559 0.25 -9.50 3.17
C PRO A 559 -0.95 -9.82 4.07
N LEU A 560 -2.04 -9.04 4.05
CA LEU A 560 -3.29 -9.39 4.75
C LEU A 560 -4.11 -10.52 4.07
N GLY A 561 -3.66 -11.05 2.93
CA GLY A 561 -4.36 -12.11 2.19
C GLY A 561 -5.68 -11.67 1.54
N LEU A 562 -5.94 -10.36 1.45
CA LEU A 562 -7.18 -9.77 0.95
C LEU A 562 -7.18 -9.44 -0.55
N ASP A 563 -6.01 -9.34 -1.17
CA ASP A 563 -5.81 -8.96 -2.58
C ASP A 563 -6.73 -9.76 -3.54
N THR A 564 -6.62 -11.08 -3.56
CA THR A 564 -7.51 -11.94 -4.36
C THR A 564 -8.94 -12.03 -3.80
N PRO A 565 -9.18 -12.24 -2.48
CA PRO A 565 -10.54 -12.35 -1.95
C PRO A 565 -11.40 -11.09 -2.06
N LEU A 566 -10.84 -9.90 -2.32
CA LEU A 566 -11.59 -8.67 -2.58
C LEU A 566 -11.81 -8.39 -4.08
N SER A 567 -11.22 -9.17 -4.99
CA SER A 567 -11.35 -8.96 -6.45
C SER A 567 -12.79 -9.08 -6.97
N PHE A 568 -13.65 -9.85 -6.28
CA PHE A 568 -15.08 -9.99 -6.64
C PHE A 568 -15.81 -8.64 -6.70
N SER A 569 -15.33 -7.61 -5.99
CA SER A 569 -15.98 -6.29 -6.00
C SER A 569 -15.98 -5.67 -7.39
N CYS A 570 -14.91 -5.88 -8.17
CA CYS A 570 -14.82 -5.45 -9.57
C CYS A 570 -15.79 -6.24 -10.45
N ASN A 571 -15.82 -7.57 -10.29
CA ASN A 571 -16.69 -8.44 -11.10
C ASN A 571 -18.17 -8.09 -10.88
N VAL A 572 -18.59 -7.82 -9.63
CA VAL A 572 -19.98 -7.41 -9.33
C VAL A 572 -20.29 -6.02 -9.87
N GLU A 573 -19.32 -5.09 -9.89
CA GLU A 573 -19.52 -3.76 -10.46
C GLU A 573 -19.60 -3.77 -11.99
N ASP A 574 -18.80 -4.60 -12.66
CA ASP A 574 -18.86 -4.76 -14.11
C ASP A 574 -20.16 -5.47 -14.53
N GLU A 575 -20.52 -6.58 -13.88
CA GLU A 575 -21.81 -7.26 -14.14
C GLU A 575 -23.03 -6.37 -13.85
N TYR A 576 -22.99 -5.52 -12.82
CA TYR A 576 -24.09 -4.60 -12.54
C TYR A 576 -24.34 -3.59 -13.67
N LYS A 577 -23.28 -3.15 -14.38
CA LYS A 577 -23.42 -2.29 -15.58
C LYS A 577 -24.08 -3.06 -16.72
N VAL A 578 -23.73 -4.34 -16.92
CA VAL A 578 -24.36 -5.19 -17.95
C VAL A 578 -25.83 -5.45 -17.59
N LEU A 579 -26.15 -5.73 -16.32
CA LEU A 579 -27.52 -5.90 -15.81
C LEU A 579 -28.39 -4.66 -16.03
N GLN A 580 -27.85 -3.45 -15.85
CA GLN A 580 -28.54 -2.19 -16.14
C GLN A 580 -28.87 -2.02 -17.64
N GLY A 581 -28.11 -2.66 -18.53
CA GLY A 581 -28.34 -2.67 -19.98
C GLY A 581 -29.15 -3.86 -20.52
N ALA A 582 -29.52 -4.83 -19.69
CA ALA A 582 -30.15 -6.08 -20.13
C ALA A 582 -31.61 -5.87 -20.59
N ASP A 583 -31.91 -6.26 -21.84
CA ASP A 583 -33.18 -5.98 -22.51
C ASP A 583 -34.19 -7.13 -22.35
N THR A 584 -35.03 -7.03 -21.31
CA THR A 584 -36.10 -8.00 -21.06
C THR A 584 -37.37 -7.78 -21.91
N THR A 585 -37.33 -6.88 -22.91
CA THR A 585 -38.49 -6.49 -23.73
C THR A 585 -38.40 -6.96 -25.18
N SER A 586 -37.20 -7.06 -25.77
CA SER A 586 -37.03 -7.49 -27.17
C SER A 586 -37.64 -8.85 -27.49
N LEU A 587 -37.51 -9.88 -26.63
CA LEU A 587 -38.01 -11.22 -26.98
C LEU A 587 -39.54 -11.27 -27.09
N PRO A 588 -40.34 -10.76 -26.12
CA PRO A 588 -41.78 -10.59 -26.31
C PRO A 588 -42.15 -9.84 -27.60
N THR A 589 -41.43 -8.78 -27.96
CA THR A 589 -41.67 -8.04 -29.21
C THR A 589 -41.34 -8.88 -30.46
N ILE A 590 -40.25 -9.66 -30.47
CA ILE A 590 -39.91 -10.54 -31.60
C ILE A 590 -40.98 -11.63 -31.76
N VAL A 591 -41.45 -12.22 -30.65
CA VAL A 591 -42.52 -13.23 -30.67
C VAL A 591 -43.85 -12.63 -31.14
N SER A 592 -44.22 -11.43 -30.69
CA SER A 592 -45.47 -10.79 -31.16
C SER A 592 -45.39 -10.37 -32.63
N THR A 593 -44.28 -9.75 -33.07
CA THR A 593 -44.10 -9.33 -34.47
C THR A 593 -44.08 -10.52 -35.42
N TYR A 594 -43.42 -11.63 -35.06
CA TYR A 594 -43.45 -12.84 -35.88
C TYR A 594 -44.80 -13.57 -35.79
N GLY A 595 -45.47 -13.52 -34.63
CA GLY A 595 -46.84 -14.01 -34.45
C GLY A 595 -47.87 -13.28 -35.31
N GLU A 596 -47.73 -11.96 -35.49
CA GLU A 596 -48.53 -11.19 -36.46
C GLU A 596 -48.27 -11.65 -37.90
N ILE A 597 -47.02 -11.95 -38.27
CA ILE A 597 -46.69 -12.49 -39.60
C ILE A 597 -47.36 -13.86 -39.81
N VAL A 598 -47.20 -14.79 -38.86
CA VAL A 598 -47.80 -16.14 -38.93
C VAL A 598 -49.34 -16.08 -38.93
N SER A 599 -49.94 -15.17 -38.16
CA SER A 599 -51.40 -14.99 -38.13
C SER A 599 -52.00 -14.41 -39.41
N ASN A 600 -51.17 -13.85 -40.29
CA ASN A 600 -51.57 -13.31 -41.60
C ASN A 600 -51.22 -14.24 -42.78
N PHE A 601 -50.62 -15.42 -42.53
CA PHE A 601 -50.45 -16.43 -43.58
C PHE A 601 -51.79 -17.10 -43.92
N ASP A 602 -52.04 -17.31 -45.21
CA ASP A 602 -53.21 -18.06 -45.67
C ASP A 602 -52.89 -18.94 -46.90
N LEU A 603 -53.90 -19.62 -47.44
CA LEU A 603 -53.72 -20.50 -48.60
C LEU A 603 -53.30 -19.76 -49.88
N THR A 604 -53.39 -18.42 -49.95
CA THR A 604 -52.89 -17.63 -51.08
C THR A 604 -51.37 -17.53 -51.10
N ASP A 605 -50.69 -17.63 -49.94
CA ASP A 605 -49.23 -17.79 -49.87
C ASP A 605 -48.77 -19.09 -50.56
N PHE A 606 -49.55 -20.15 -50.38
CA PHE A 606 -49.39 -21.43 -51.08
C PHE A 606 -49.93 -21.41 -52.53
N SER A 607 -50.27 -20.23 -53.06
CA SER A 607 -50.82 -20.04 -54.42
C SER A 607 -52.14 -20.79 -54.69
N PHE A 608 -53.00 -20.96 -53.68
CA PHE A 608 -54.28 -21.67 -53.81
C PHE A 608 -55.19 -21.05 -54.88
N ASN A 609 -55.40 -21.80 -55.97
CA ASN A 609 -56.29 -21.39 -57.03
C ASN A 609 -57.70 -21.97 -56.83
N SER A 610 -58.58 -21.18 -56.22
CA SER A 610 -59.98 -21.56 -55.97
C SER A 610 -60.80 -21.83 -57.25
N THR A 611 -60.34 -21.34 -58.41
CA THR A 611 -60.93 -21.62 -59.72
C THR A 611 -60.45 -22.98 -60.26
N LYS A 612 -59.18 -23.34 -60.08
CA LYS A 612 -58.67 -24.70 -60.33
C LYS A 612 -59.40 -25.71 -59.45
N ALA A 613 -59.52 -25.44 -58.14
CA ALA A 613 -60.27 -26.27 -57.21
C ALA A 613 -61.72 -26.55 -57.69
N ARG A 614 -62.48 -25.49 -58.02
CA ARG A 614 -63.85 -25.62 -58.56
C ARG A 614 -63.90 -26.34 -59.91
N SER A 615 -62.89 -26.15 -60.77
CA SER A 615 -62.78 -26.85 -62.05
C SER A 615 -62.59 -28.35 -61.86
N LEU A 616 -61.72 -28.77 -60.93
CA LEU A 616 -61.48 -30.18 -60.61
C LEU A 616 -62.73 -30.85 -60.00
N VAL A 617 -63.38 -30.20 -59.03
CA VAL A 617 -64.66 -30.68 -58.46
C VAL A 617 -65.76 -30.79 -59.53
N SER A 618 -65.77 -29.89 -60.52
CA SER A 618 -66.69 -29.96 -61.65
C SER A 618 -66.34 -31.07 -62.65
N LYS A 619 -65.05 -31.31 -62.94
CA LYS A 619 -64.59 -32.46 -63.74
C LYS A 619 -65.04 -33.78 -63.10
N LEU A 620 -64.74 -33.95 -61.81
CA LEU A 620 -65.17 -35.08 -61.00
C LEU A 620 -66.68 -35.31 -61.12
N SER A 621 -67.48 -34.27 -60.83
CA SER A 621 -68.94 -34.34 -60.92
C SER A 621 -69.44 -34.81 -62.29
N THR A 622 -68.79 -34.39 -63.38
CA THR A 622 -69.12 -34.86 -64.74
C THR A 622 -68.67 -36.32 -64.97
N ALA A 623 -67.50 -36.71 -64.46
CA ALA A 623 -66.95 -38.05 -64.62
C ALA A 623 -67.76 -39.12 -63.87
N VAL A 624 -68.17 -38.87 -62.62
CA VAL A 624 -69.04 -39.80 -61.87
C VAL A 624 -70.43 -39.92 -62.49
N GLU A 625 -71.02 -38.83 -63.02
CA GLU A 625 -72.29 -38.93 -63.75
C GLU A 625 -72.13 -39.74 -65.05
N ALA A 626 -71.04 -39.55 -65.80
CA ALA A 626 -70.74 -40.34 -67.00
C ALA A 626 -70.48 -41.84 -66.71
N ALA A 627 -69.92 -42.15 -65.53
CA ALA A 627 -69.76 -43.52 -65.02
C ALA A 627 -71.03 -44.08 -64.34
N LYS A 628 -72.17 -43.37 -64.39
CA LYS A 628 -73.45 -43.69 -63.72
C LYS A 628 -73.40 -43.74 -62.18
N LYS A 629 -72.30 -43.29 -61.56
CA LYS A 629 -72.11 -43.22 -60.10
C LYS A 629 -72.51 -41.86 -59.54
N LYS A 630 -73.72 -41.39 -59.88
CA LYS A 630 -74.20 -40.06 -59.44
C LYS A 630 -74.34 -40.00 -57.91
N PRO A 631 -73.74 -39.01 -57.22
CA PRO A 631 -73.84 -38.88 -55.77
C PRO A 631 -75.22 -38.35 -55.32
N ALA A 632 -75.55 -38.59 -54.06
CA ALA A 632 -76.81 -38.16 -53.43
C ALA A 632 -76.84 -36.64 -53.20
N VAL A 633 -75.69 -36.04 -52.87
CA VAL A 633 -75.47 -34.58 -52.91
C VAL A 633 -74.29 -34.26 -53.83
N LYS A 634 -74.23 -33.04 -54.37
CA LYS A 634 -73.11 -32.65 -55.25
C LYS A 634 -71.78 -32.63 -54.49
N PHE A 635 -70.68 -32.91 -55.21
CA PHE A 635 -69.35 -32.70 -54.66
C PHE A 635 -69.10 -31.20 -54.39
N THR A 636 -68.51 -30.91 -53.24
CA THR A 636 -67.99 -29.60 -52.80
C THR A 636 -66.46 -29.69 -52.65
N GLN A 637 -65.82 -28.66 -52.12
CA GLN A 637 -64.39 -28.74 -51.79
C GLN A 637 -64.17 -29.54 -50.49
N GLU A 638 -65.10 -29.50 -49.53
CA GLU A 638 -64.97 -30.25 -48.28
C GLU A 638 -65.29 -31.75 -48.46
N ASN A 639 -66.40 -32.09 -49.12
CA ASN A 639 -66.86 -33.48 -49.17
C ASN A 639 -66.09 -34.38 -50.17
N VAL A 640 -65.18 -33.82 -50.98
CA VAL A 640 -64.20 -34.63 -51.75
C VAL A 640 -63.19 -35.31 -50.83
N LEU A 641 -62.88 -34.72 -49.65
CA LEU A 641 -62.02 -35.36 -48.65
C LEU A 641 -62.76 -36.46 -47.85
N THR A 642 -64.10 -36.49 -47.90
CA THR A 642 -64.96 -37.43 -47.18
C THR A 642 -66.06 -38.01 -48.10
N PRO A 643 -65.69 -38.63 -49.24
CA PRO A 643 -66.59 -38.85 -50.38
C PRO A 643 -67.83 -39.69 -50.07
N TRP A 644 -67.75 -40.63 -49.13
CA TRP A 644 -68.90 -41.43 -48.67
C TRP A 644 -70.07 -40.57 -48.14
N LEU A 645 -69.79 -39.37 -47.61
CA LEU A 645 -70.84 -38.42 -47.21
C LEU A 645 -71.61 -37.85 -48.41
N ALA A 646 -70.99 -37.74 -49.59
CA ALA A 646 -71.65 -37.33 -50.81
C ALA A 646 -72.63 -38.40 -51.35
N TYR A 647 -72.41 -39.68 -51.00
CA TYR A 647 -73.24 -40.82 -51.38
C TYR A 647 -74.21 -41.30 -50.28
N ASN A 648 -74.11 -40.77 -49.06
CA ASN A 648 -74.81 -41.27 -47.87
C ASN A 648 -74.49 -42.74 -47.57
N GLU A 649 -73.21 -43.08 -47.63
CA GLU A 649 -72.66 -44.42 -47.33
C GLU A 649 -71.67 -44.36 -46.15
N VAL A 650 -71.20 -45.53 -45.72
CA VAL A 650 -70.10 -45.66 -44.74
C VAL A 650 -68.74 -45.65 -45.43
N ALA A 651 -67.72 -45.07 -44.80
CA ALA A 651 -66.38 -44.93 -45.38
C ALA A 651 -65.73 -46.29 -45.74
N THR A 652 -66.07 -47.37 -45.01
CA THR A 652 -65.54 -48.73 -45.20
C THR A 652 -66.26 -49.54 -46.29
N SER A 653 -67.19 -48.95 -47.04
CA SER A 653 -67.76 -49.55 -48.25
C SER A 653 -66.66 -49.98 -49.24
N TYR A 654 -67.03 -50.87 -50.18
CA TYR A 654 -66.14 -51.40 -51.23
C TYR A 654 -64.88 -52.13 -50.72
N GLY A 655 -64.83 -52.47 -49.42
CA GLY A 655 -63.77 -53.28 -48.81
C GLY A 655 -62.62 -52.46 -48.20
N CYS A 656 -62.78 -51.14 -48.05
CA CYS A 656 -61.74 -50.22 -47.58
C CYS A 656 -61.48 -50.25 -46.06
N THR A 657 -61.43 -51.45 -45.49
CA THR A 657 -61.07 -51.71 -44.10
C THR A 657 -59.55 -51.62 -43.92
N ASN A 658 -59.07 -51.13 -42.77
CA ASN A 658 -57.64 -50.97 -42.44
C ASN A 658 -56.86 -50.03 -43.40
N LYS A 659 -57.50 -48.98 -43.90
CA LYS A 659 -56.86 -47.88 -44.64
C LYS A 659 -56.55 -46.69 -43.72
N THR A 660 -55.49 -45.94 -44.02
CA THR A 660 -55.23 -44.67 -43.33
C THR A 660 -56.28 -43.61 -43.71
N ASN A 661 -56.38 -42.52 -42.94
CA ASN A 661 -57.32 -41.44 -43.23
C ASN A 661 -57.12 -40.82 -44.63
N ASP A 662 -55.89 -40.85 -45.14
CA ASP A 662 -55.54 -40.28 -46.45
C ASP A 662 -55.71 -41.31 -47.59
N GLU A 663 -55.54 -42.61 -47.32
CA GLU A 663 -55.84 -43.68 -48.28
C GLU A 663 -57.34 -43.97 -48.44
N LEU A 664 -58.13 -43.75 -47.37
CA LEU A 664 -59.52 -44.18 -47.28
C LEU A 664 -60.45 -43.52 -48.33
N PRO A 665 -60.38 -42.21 -48.61
CA PRO A 665 -61.14 -41.58 -49.70
C PRO A 665 -60.81 -42.15 -51.08
N VAL A 666 -59.52 -42.35 -51.37
CA VAL A 666 -59.03 -42.89 -52.66
C VAL A 666 -59.46 -44.34 -52.84
N CYS A 667 -59.39 -45.15 -51.78
CA CYS A 667 -59.88 -46.52 -51.79
C CYS A 667 -61.39 -46.57 -52.06
N TYR A 668 -62.18 -45.80 -51.29
CA TYR A 668 -63.64 -45.76 -51.40
C TYR A 668 -64.08 -45.39 -52.82
N MET A 669 -63.50 -44.34 -53.40
CA MET A 669 -63.84 -43.89 -54.75
C MET A 669 -63.34 -44.82 -55.85
N THR A 670 -62.19 -45.46 -55.68
CA THR A 670 -61.69 -46.49 -56.62
C THR A 670 -62.70 -47.62 -56.77
N GLY A 671 -63.13 -48.22 -55.65
CA GLY A 671 -64.11 -49.30 -55.63
C GLY A 671 -65.52 -48.85 -56.06
N LEU A 672 -65.92 -47.63 -55.71
CA LEU A 672 -67.18 -47.05 -56.17
C LEU A 672 -67.23 -46.91 -57.69
N CYS A 673 -66.19 -46.33 -58.32
CA CYS A 673 -66.09 -46.19 -59.78
C CYS A 673 -66.11 -47.55 -60.51
N GLU A 674 -65.53 -48.60 -59.93
CA GLU A 674 -65.50 -49.95 -60.51
C GLU A 674 -66.82 -50.72 -60.37
N SER A 675 -67.63 -50.42 -59.34
CA SER A 675 -68.83 -51.19 -58.98
C SER A 675 -70.05 -51.09 -59.93
N ASP A 676 -69.92 -50.64 -61.19
CA ASP A 676 -70.95 -50.81 -62.24
C ASP A 676 -70.38 -51.64 -63.40
N THR A 677 -70.83 -52.90 -63.48
CA THR A 677 -70.45 -53.86 -64.54
C THR A 677 -71.01 -53.51 -65.93
N THR A 678 -71.83 -52.46 -66.04
CA THR A 678 -72.38 -51.93 -67.29
C THR A 678 -71.73 -50.62 -67.74
N ALA A 679 -70.68 -50.16 -67.05
CA ALA A 679 -69.84 -49.04 -67.49
C ALA A 679 -68.75 -49.52 -68.46
N LYS A 680 -68.20 -48.60 -69.28
CA LYS A 680 -66.98 -48.87 -70.05
C LYS A 680 -65.76 -48.64 -69.16
N THR A 681 -64.74 -49.49 -69.29
CA THR A 681 -63.47 -49.36 -68.55
C THR A 681 -62.83 -47.97 -68.66
N THR A 682 -62.92 -47.32 -69.82
CA THR A 682 -62.43 -45.95 -70.03
C THR A 682 -63.20 -44.88 -69.23
N LEU A 683 -64.47 -45.12 -68.91
CA LEU A 683 -65.28 -44.24 -68.05
C LEU A 683 -65.00 -44.48 -66.56
N GLN A 684 -64.74 -45.74 -66.17
CA GLN A 684 -64.32 -46.10 -64.82
C GLN A 684 -62.95 -45.49 -64.49
N ALA A 685 -61.97 -45.61 -65.40
CA ALA A 685 -60.67 -44.95 -65.28
C ALA A 685 -60.79 -43.41 -65.26
N SER A 686 -61.68 -42.82 -66.07
CA SER A 686 -61.95 -41.37 -66.03
C SER A 686 -62.57 -40.92 -64.70
N CYS A 687 -63.44 -41.74 -64.10
CA CYS A 687 -64.04 -41.53 -62.78
C CYS A 687 -62.98 -41.52 -61.68
N GLN A 688 -62.09 -42.52 -61.69
CA GLN A 688 -60.96 -42.65 -60.75
C GLN A 688 -59.99 -41.46 -60.89
N LEU A 689 -59.51 -41.18 -62.11
CA LEU A 689 -58.56 -40.09 -62.35
C LEU A 689 -59.13 -38.71 -62.00
N ALA A 690 -60.39 -38.44 -62.33
CA ALA A 690 -61.02 -37.16 -62.00
C ALA A 690 -61.29 -36.99 -60.50
N PHE A 691 -61.51 -38.08 -59.74
CA PHE A 691 -61.48 -38.02 -58.28
C PHE A 691 -60.06 -37.77 -57.77
N TYR A 692 -59.08 -38.50 -58.28
CA TYR A 692 -57.70 -38.43 -57.82
C TYR A 692 -57.07 -37.05 -58.04
N GLU A 693 -57.24 -36.44 -59.23
CA GLU A 693 -56.82 -35.05 -59.51
C GLU A 693 -57.45 -34.05 -58.52
N ALA A 694 -58.72 -34.25 -58.13
CA ALA A 694 -59.44 -33.36 -57.22
C ALA A 694 -59.04 -33.58 -55.75
N TYR A 695 -58.87 -34.84 -55.35
CA TYR A 695 -58.53 -35.25 -53.99
C TYR A 695 -57.10 -34.84 -53.62
N GLU A 696 -56.09 -35.22 -54.40
CA GLU A 696 -54.69 -34.85 -54.14
C GLU A 696 -54.51 -33.32 -54.10
N TYR A 697 -55.19 -32.59 -54.99
CA TYR A 697 -55.17 -31.14 -54.98
C TYR A 697 -55.79 -30.56 -53.71
N LEU A 698 -56.95 -31.04 -53.26
CA LEU A 698 -57.60 -30.52 -52.06
C LEU A 698 -56.88 -30.95 -50.78
N LEU A 699 -56.37 -32.18 -50.72
CA LEU A 699 -55.61 -32.71 -49.60
C LEU A 699 -54.32 -31.91 -49.38
N ALA A 700 -53.59 -31.55 -50.44
CA ALA A 700 -52.38 -30.74 -50.32
C ALA A 700 -52.64 -29.38 -49.63
N PHE A 701 -53.75 -28.71 -49.94
CA PHE A 701 -54.12 -27.45 -49.30
C PHE A 701 -54.78 -27.61 -47.92
N ASP A 702 -55.47 -28.72 -47.66
CA ASP A 702 -56.00 -29.08 -46.34
C ASP A 702 -54.87 -29.33 -45.32
N LYS A 703 -53.84 -30.08 -45.73
CA LYS A 703 -52.62 -30.32 -44.94
C LYS A 703 -51.82 -29.02 -44.75
N ALA A 704 -51.71 -28.16 -45.78
CA ALA A 704 -51.09 -26.85 -45.63
C ALA A 704 -51.88 -25.92 -44.68
N SER A 705 -53.22 -25.95 -44.72
CA SER A 705 -54.06 -25.21 -43.77
C SER A 705 -53.89 -25.72 -42.34
N THR A 706 -53.77 -27.04 -42.17
CA THR A 706 -53.50 -27.67 -40.87
C THR A 706 -52.14 -27.26 -40.32
N MET A 707 -51.10 -27.27 -41.17
CA MET A 707 -49.76 -26.81 -40.80
C MET A 707 -49.74 -25.32 -40.40
N LEU A 708 -50.53 -24.45 -41.05
CA LEU A 708 -50.66 -23.04 -40.66
C LEU A 708 -51.33 -22.86 -39.29
N ASP A 709 -52.42 -23.57 -39.03
CA ASP A 709 -53.08 -23.60 -37.73
C ASP A 709 -52.14 -24.11 -36.64
N GLU A 710 -51.41 -25.20 -36.89
CA GLU A 710 -50.43 -25.78 -35.97
C GLU A 710 -49.25 -24.82 -35.70
N MET A 711 -48.70 -24.19 -36.75
CA MET A 711 -47.61 -23.22 -36.63
C MET A 711 -48.03 -22.02 -35.77
N ARG A 712 -49.28 -21.56 -35.94
CA ARG A 712 -49.88 -20.48 -35.14
C ARG A 712 -50.14 -20.92 -33.70
N GLU A 713 -50.67 -22.13 -33.48
CA GLU A 713 -50.92 -22.65 -32.13
C GLU A 713 -49.60 -22.82 -31.35
N VAL A 714 -48.57 -23.41 -31.98
CA VAL A 714 -47.24 -23.57 -31.36
C VAL A 714 -46.60 -22.22 -31.02
N LEU A 715 -46.73 -21.21 -31.88
CA LEU A 715 -46.14 -19.89 -31.66
C LEU A 715 -46.94 -19.04 -30.65
N LEU A 716 -48.25 -18.92 -30.84
CA LEU A 716 -49.14 -18.02 -30.09
C LEU A 716 -50.06 -18.72 -29.09
N GLY A 717 -50.67 -19.85 -29.46
CA GLY A 717 -51.66 -20.56 -28.64
C GLY A 717 -53.06 -19.94 -28.69
N ASP A 718 -53.47 -19.39 -29.85
CA ASP A 718 -54.70 -18.61 -30.00
C ASP A 718 -55.70 -19.18 -31.02
N THR A 719 -55.44 -20.36 -31.60
CA THR A 719 -56.37 -21.06 -32.51
C THR A 719 -57.32 -22.00 -31.77
N GLY A 720 -56.89 -22.52 -30.62
CA GLY A 720 -57.62 -23.55 -29.86
C GLY A 720 -57.61 -24.94 -30.52
N LYS A 721 -56.69 -25.18 -31.46
CA LYS A 721 -56.37 -26.51 -32.00
C LYS A 721 -55.44 -27.27 -31.04
N THR A 722 -55.19 -28.54 -31.35
CA THR A 722 -54.12 -29.31 -30.71
C THR A 722 -52.77 -28.94 -31.33
N PHE A 723 -51.71 -28.90 -30.52
CA PHE A 723 -50.34 -28.88 -31.04
C PHE A 723 -50.06 -30.13 -31.91
N PRO A 724 -49.16 -30.05 -32.91
CA PRO A 724 -48.76 -31.20 -33.70
C PRO A 724 -48.03 -32.26 -32.86
N ASP A 725 -48.11 -33.54 -33.24
CA ASP A 725 -47.48 -34.69 -32.55
C ASP A 725 -45.96 -34.54 -32.30
N GLN A 726 -45.30 -33.64 -33.04
CA GLN A 726 -43.87 -33.35 -32.94
C GLN A 726 -43.54 -32.35 -31.81
N TRP A 727 -44.53 -31.65 -31.25
CA TRP A 727 -44.37 -30.61 -30.23
C TRP A 727 -44.39 -31.22 -28.83
N ASN A 728 -43.23 -31.23 -28.17
CA ASN A 728 -43.04 -31.90 -26.87
C ASN A 728 -43.49 -31.06 -25.65
N TYR A 729 -44.34 -30.06 -25.84
CA TYR A 729 -44.68 -29.05 -24.82
C TYR A 729 -46.19 -28.82 -24.71
N THR A 730 -46.65 -28.46 -23.51
CA THR A 730 -48.08 -28.26 -23.20
C THR A 730 -48.57 -26.83 -23.36
N VAL A 731 -47.73 -25.92 -23.86
CA VAL A 731 -47.97 -24.46 -23.99
C VAL A 731 -47.31 -23.92 -25.25
N SER A 732 -47.75 -22.75 -25.70
CA SER A 732 -47.14 -22.04 -26.84
C SER A 732 -45.82 -21.35 -26.46
N ILE A 733 -45.01 -20.99 -27.46
CA ILE A 733 -43.80 -20.19 -27.25
C ILE A 733 -44.15 -18.85 -26.60
N ASN A 734 -45.21 -18.18 -27.07
CA ASN A 734 -45.65 -16.89 -26.53
C ASN A 734 -46.08 -16.96 -25.06
N GLU A 735 -46.83 -17.99 -24.67
CA GLU A 735 -47.23 -18.18 -23.27
C GLU A 735 -46.00 -18.44 -22.38
N PHE A 736 -45.11 -19.36 -22.79
CA PHE A 736 -43.92 -19.68 -22.00
C PHE A 736 -42.97 -18.48 -21.89
N ALA A 737 -42.71 -17.81 -23.01
CA ALA A 737 -41.85 -16.62 -23.08
C ALA A 737 -42.40 -15.49 -22.21
N THR A 738 -43.69 -15.17 -22.32
CA THR A 738 -44.32 -14.10 -21.54
C THR A 738 -44.24 -14.39 -20.04
N ASN A 739 -44.57 -15.61 -19.62
CA ASN A 739 -44.48 -16.03 -18.23
C ASN A 739 -43.03 -16.01 -17.70
N TYR A 740 -42.06 -16.47 -18.50
CA TYR A 740 -40.65 -16.48 -18.12
C TYR A 740 -40.05 -15.06 -18.03
N PHE A 741 -40.21 -14.24 -19.07
CA PHE A 741 -39.68 -12.88 -19.08
C PHE A 741 -40.32 -11.98 -18.03
N THR A 742 -41.61 -12.17 -17.71
CA THR A 742 -42.24 -11.49 -16.57
C THR A 742 -41.51 -11.77 -15.25
N LYS A 743 -41.07 -13.01 -14.99
CA LYS A 743 -40.24 -13.34 -13.81
C LYS A 743 -38.87 -12.66 -13.89
N ILE A 744 -38.22 -12.67 -15.05
CA ILE A 744 -36.88 -12.08 -15.26
C ILE A 744 -36.91 -10.56 -15.03
N THR A 745 -37.84 -9.83 -15.64
CA THR A 745 -38.02 -8.38 -15.42
C THR A 745 -38.33 -8.05 -13.96
N ALA A 746 -39.16 -8.85 -13.30
CA ALA A 746 -39.46 -8.68 -11.87
C ALA A 746 -38.26 -8.94 -10.96
N LEU A 747 -37.35 -9.85 -11.35
CA LEU A 747 -36.10 -10.12 -10.65
C LEU A 747 -35.07 -8.98 -10.83
N GLN A 748 -34.90 -8.51 -12.08
CA GLN A 748 -34.02 -7.40 -12.46
C GLN A 748 -34.42 -6.10 -11.74
N SER A 749 -35.66 -5.63 -11.95
CA SER A 749 -36.19 -4.37 -11.41
C SER A 749 -36.52 -4.43 -9.91
N GLY A 750 -36.72 -5.63 -9.36
CA GLY A 750 -37.07 -5.86 -7.96
C GLY A 750 -35.84 -6.20 -7.10
N PRO A 751 -35.62 -7.47 -6.73
CA PRO A 751 -34.53 -7.87 -5.83
C PRO A 751 -33.12 -7.45 -6.26
N LEU A 752 -32.74 -7.60 -7.54
CA LEU A 752 -31.38 -7.29 -7.98
C LEU A 752 -31.10 -5.77 -7.90
N SER A 753 -31.97 -4.94 -8.47
CA SER A 753 -31.88 -3.49 -8.35
C SER A 753 -31.85 -3.01 -6.90
N LYS A 754 -32.61 -3.64 -5.98
CA LYS A 754 -32.63 -3.29 -4.55
C LYS A 754 -31.39 -3.74 -3.78
N MET A 755 -30.65 -4.74 -4.25
CA MET A 755 -29.41 -5.20 -3.62
C MET A 755 -28.17 -4.44 -4.12
N LEU A 756 -28.17 -4.02 -5.40
CA LEU A 756 -27.01 -3.44 -6.10
C LEU A 756 -27.08 -1.91 -6.30
N GLY A 757 -28.27 -1.31 -6.21
CA GLY A 757 -28.45 0.16 -6.20
C GLY A 757 -27.95 0.81 -4.92
N ASP A 758 -27.96 2.15 -4.89
CA ASP A 758 -27.15 2.99 -3.99
C ASP A 758 -27.19 2.65 -2.48
N ASP A 759 -28.38 2.41 -1.90
CA ASP A 759 -28.55 2.02 -0.48
C ASP A 759 -28.58 0.49 -0.25
N GLY A 760 -28.31 -0.30 -1.29
CA GLY A 760 -28.49 -1.76 -1.31
C GLY A 760 -27.46 -2.53 -0.49
N ALA A 761 -27.86 -3.67 0.07
CA ALA A 761 -27.01 -4.49 0.95
C ALA A 761 -25.69 -4.94 0.28
N VAL A 762 -25.68 -5.21 -1.02
CA VAL A 762 -24.44 -5.53 -1.76
C VAL A 762 -23.64 -4.26 -2.04
N ARG A 763 -24.30 -3.15 -2.40
CA ARG A 763 -23.67 -1.85 -2.64
C ARG A 763 -22.97 -1.26 -1.41
N ASN A 764 -23.53 -1.46 -0.22
CA ASN A 764 -22.91 -1.08 1.07
C ASN A 764 -21.63 -1.89 1.32
N LEU A 765 -21.66 -3.21 1.08
CA LEU A 765 -20.48 -4.06 1.14
C LEU A 765 -19.42 -3.65 0.11
N LEU A 766 -19.78 -3.44 -1.15
CA LEU A 766 -18.86 -2.98 -2.19
C LEU A 766 -18.19 -1.66 -1.79
N THR A 767 -18.96 -0.71 -1.27
CA THR A 767 -18.44 0.55 -0.73
C THR A 767 -17.44 0.35 0.42
N ALA A 768 -17.72 -0.55 1.37
CA ALA A 768 -16.80 -0.86 2.47
C ALA A 768 -15.53 -1.58 1.98
N VAL A 769 -15.64 -2.47 0.99
CA VAL A 769 -14.51 -3.15 0.34
C VAL A 769 -13.65 -2.16 -0.44
N GLU A 770 -14.23 -1.28 -1.25
CA GLU A 770 -13.50 -0.20 -1.94
C GLU A 770 -12.77 0.71 -0.96
N GLN A 771 -13.42 1.13 0.14
CA GLN A 771 -12.79 1.91 1.20
C GLN A 771 -11.59 1.18 1.82
N ALA A 772 -11.73 -0.12 2.11
CA ALA A 772 -10.62 -0.92 2.62
C ALA A 772 -9.48 -1.05 1.60
N ARG A 773 -9.78 -1.18 0.30
CA ARG A 773 -8.77 -1.21 -0.76
C ARG A 773 -8.02 0.13 -0.88
N CYS A 774 -8.74 1.25 -0.85
CA CYS A 774 -8.17 2.60 -0.95
C CYS A 774 -7.38 3.01 0.30
N SER A 775 -7.82 2.65 1.50
CA SER A 775 -7.06 2.84 2.75
C SER A 775 -5.86 1.89 2.88
N GLY A 776 -5.61 1.01 1.91
CA GLY A 776 -4.51 0.04 1.94
C GLY A 776 -3.14 0.55 1.48
N ASP A 777 -3.05 1.79 0.99
CA ASP A 777 -1.76 2.40 0.65
C ASP A 777 -1.02 2.91 1.91
N CYS A 778 0.27 2.61 1.96
CA CYS A 778 1.19 2.98 3.02
C CYS A 778 2.49 3.63 2.51
N ALA A 779 2.48 4.27 1.34
CA ALA A 779 3.59 5.09 0.82
C ALA A 779 4.12 6.13 1.83
N TRP A 780 3.26 6.63 2.73
CA TRP A 780 3.64 7.51 3.85
C TRP A 780 4.77 6.95 4.74
N THR A 781 4.91 5.62 4.83
CA THR A 781 5.97 4.96 5.63
C THR A 781 7.38 5.31 5.15
N ASN A 782 7.59 5.38 3.84
CA ASN A 782 8.87 5.78 3.25
C ASN A 782 9.16 7.27 3.51
N LEU A 783 8.14 8.14 3.46
CA LEU A 783 8.26 9.56 3.78
C LEU A 783 8.63 9.77 5.27
N SER A 784 7.98 9.02 6.16
CA SER A 784 8.30 8.97 7.60
C SER A 784 9.73 8.46 7.86
N PHE A 785 10.14 7.38 7.17
CA PHE A 785 11.48 6.82 7.30
C PHE A 785 12.57 7.83 6.87
N ASP A 786 12.42 8.46 5.71
CA ASP A 786 13.36 9.46 5.20
C ASP A 786 13.51 10.66 6.16
N ALA A 787 12.43 11.07 6.84
CA ALA A 787 12.46 12.15 7.82
C ALA A 787 13.28 11.80 9.07
N ILE A 788 13.05 10.62 9.67
CA ILE A 788 13.83 10.13 10.82
C ILE A 788 15.30 9.92 10.42
N ASN A 789 15.53 9.31 9.26
CA ASN A 789 16.87 9.01 8.73
C ASN A 789 17.70 10.28 8.52
N GLU A 790 17.13 11.35 7.94
CA GLU A 790 17.86 12.62 7.85
C GLU A 790 18.12 13.26 9.23
N ALA A 791 17.11 13.31 10.12
CA ALA A 791 17.27 13.90 11.44
C ALA A 791 18.39 13.21 12.24
N LEU A 792 18.44 11.88 12.23
CA LEU A 792 19.47 11.11 12.92
C LEU A 792 20.84 11.20 12.20
N CYS A 793 20.87 10.88 10.91
CA CYS A 793 22.11 10.58 10.19
C CYS A 793 22.78 11.81 9.58
N ASN A 794 22.02 12.88 9.28
CA ASN A 794 22.60 14.13 8.81
C ASN A 794 22.76 15.14 9.96
N ASN A 795 21.70 15.37 10.76
CA ASN A 795 21.73 16.41 11.80
C ASN A 795 22.46 15.94 13.06
N VAL A 796 21.95 14.92 13.77
CA VAL A 796 22.50 14.48 15.07
C VAL A 796 23.93 13.92 14.93
N LEU A 797 24.15 13.02 13.97
CA LEU A 797 25.49 12.44 13.73
C LEU A 797 26.49 13.51 13.29
N GLY A 798 26.15 14.33 12.29
CA GLY A 798 27.05 15.34 11.73
C GLY A 798 27.49 16.39 12.76
N THR A 799 26.55 16.87 13.58
CA THR A 799 26.84 17.85 14.66
C THR A 799 27.65 17.23 15.79
N THR A 800 27.34 16.00 16.23
CA THR A 800 28.10 15.26 17.27
C THR A 800 29.58 15.14 16.90
N LEU A 801 29.88 14.77 15.65
CA LEU A 801 31.25 14.62 15.15
C LEU A 801 31.98 15.98 15.05
N ALA A 802 31.28 17.03 14.62
CA ALA A 802 31.84 18.37 14.55
C ALA A 802 32.23 18.92 15.94
N ILE A 803 31.44 18.64 16.99
CA ILE A 803 31.81 19.02 18.37
C ILE A 803 32.96 18.13 18.89
N SER A 804 32.98 16.82 18.60
CA SER A 804 34.11 15.95 18.93
C SER A 804 35.43 16.48 18.35
N LEU A 805 35.40 16.94 17.08
CA LEU A 805 36.53 17.56 16.41
C LEU A 805 36.92 18.91 17.03
N CYS A 806 35.95 19.75 17.40
CA CYS A 806 36.23 21.01 18.12
C CYS A 806 36.86 20.76 19.51
N ALA A 807 36.48 19.69 20.21
CA ALA A 807 37.10 19.28 21.47
C ALA A 807 38.53 18.74 21.28
N LEU A 808 38.79 18.04 20.17
CA LEU A 808 40.16 17.63 19.79
C LEU A 808 41.03 18.85 19.49
N PHE A 809 40.55 19.80 18.67
CA PHE A 809 41.28 21.03 18.37
C PHE A 809 41.49 21.91 19.62
N LEU A 810 40.50 22.05 20.49
CA LEU A 810 40.66 22.70 21.80
C LEU A 810 41.83 22.08 22.59
N SER A 811 41.89 20.74 22.65
CA SER A 811 42.98 20.02 23.31
C SER A 811 44.35 20.32 22.68
N LEU A 812 44.43 20.25 21.34
CA LEU A 812 45.65 20.47 20.57
C LEU A 812 46.16 21.92 20.60
N PHE A 813 45.28 22.92 20.67
CA PHE A 813 45.67 24.33 20.84
C PHE A 813 45.96 24.72 22.29
N LEU A 814 45.38 24.03 23.29
CA LEU A 814 45.73 24.24 24.69
C LEU A 814 47.17 23.80 25.01
N LEU A 815 47.69 22.72 24.43
CA LEU A 815 49.08 22.27 24.66
C LEU A 815 50.15 23.36 24.39
N PRO A 816 50.24 24.00 23.20
CA PRO A 816 51.20 25.08 22.96
C PRO A 816 50.87 26.36 23.76
N LEU A 817 49.60 26.60 24.12
CA LEU A 817 49.19 27.70 24.99
C LEU A 817 49.73 27.51 26.42
N ILE A 818 49.59 26.31 26.99
CA ILE A 818 50.14 25.88 28.30
C ILE A 818 51.67 26.03 28.31
N ILE A 819 52.35 25.51 27.29
CA ILE A 819 53.81 25.61 27.14
C ILE A 819 54.24 27.09 27.06
N SER A 820 53.55 27.89 26.25
CA SER A 820 53.83 29.33 26.12
C SER A 820 53.61 30.08 27.43
N ALA A 821 52.54 29.77 28.17
CA ALA A 821 52.29 30.35 29.50
C ALA A 821 53.36 29.96 30.52
N ILE A 822 53.81 28.71 30.55
CA ILE A 822 54.92 28.24 31.41
C ILE A 822 56.22 28.98 31.10
N ILE A 823 56.51 29.20 29.82
CA ILE A 823 57.69 29.95 29.35
C ILE A 823 57.58 31.44 29.72
N LEU A 824 56.46 32.09 29.42
CA LEU A 824 56.21 33.51 29.72
C LEU A 824 56.18 33.77 31.24
N GLN A 825 55.66 32.84 32.03
CA GLN A 825 55.66 32.90 33.50
C GLN A 825 57.08 32.99 34.08
N LYS A 826 58.10 32.47 33.37
CA LYS A 826 59.51 32.69 33.69
C LYS A 826 60.07 33.94 33.01
N ARG A 827 59.85 34.10 31.70
CA ARG A 827 60.48 35.15 30.89
C ARG A 827 60.04 36.57 31.28
N LEU A 828 58.77 36.77 31.64
CA LEU A 828 58.22 38.05 32.12
C LEU A 828 58.63 38.40 33.58
N ARG A 829 59.37 37.52 34.28
CA ARG A 829 60.03 37.85 35.58
C ARG A 829 61.52 38.14 35.42
N GLY A 830 62.10 37.87 34.25
CA GLY A 830 63.51 38.17 33.98
C GLY A 830 63.71 39.64 33.63
N VAL A 831 64.89 40.17 33.98
CA VAL A 831 65.33 41.49 33.51
C VAL A 831 65.56 41.44 31.99
N ALA A 832 65.32 42.55 31.29
CA ALA A 832 65.62 42.65 29.87
C ALA A 832 67.14 42.52 29.62
N LYS A 833 67.55 41.67 28.68
CA LYS A 833 68.95 41.56 28.28
C LYS A 833 69.40 42.91 27.66
N GLY A 834 70.53 43.45 28.11
CA GLY A 834 70.94 44.84 27.91
C GLY A 834 70.90 45.69 29.18
N THR A 835 69.97 45.43 30.12
CA THR A 835 69.91 46.23 31.37
C THR A 835 71.00 45.82 32.37
N TYR A 836 71.40 44.55 32.40
CA TYR A 836 72.54 44.10 33.21
C TYR A 836 73.85 44.69 32.66
N ASP A 837 74.03 44.63 31.34
CA ASP A 837 75.20 45.18 30.64
C ASP A 837 75.31 46.72 30.86
N GLN A 838 74.17 47.44 30.86
CA GLN A 838 74.11 48.86 31.23
C GLN A 838 74.36 49.14 32.73
N LEU A 839 73.96 48.21 33.62
CA LEU A 839 74.19 48.34 35.06
C LEU A 839 75.66 48.08 35.42
N GLU A 840 76.29 47.10 34.77
CA GLU A 840 77.70 46.75 34.90
C GLU A 840 78.59 47.89 34.34
N ALA A 841 78.25 48.44 33.17
CA ALA A 841 78.90 49.65 32.66
C ALA A 841 78.71 50.87 33.59
N ARG A 842 77.55 51.03 34.24
CA ARG A 842 77.34 52.07 35.26
C ARG A 842 78.11 51.81 36.55
N LEU A 843 78.27 50.56 36.97
CA LEU A 843 79.10 50.20 38.12
C LEU A 843 80.56 50.53 37.86
N GLN A 844 81.08 50.20 36.68
CA GLN A 844 82.44 50.58 36.26
C GLN A 844 82.63 52.11 36.20
N GLU A 845 81.66 52.85 35.67
CA GLU A 845 81.69 54.34 35.67
C GLU A 845 81.59 54.94 37.09
N LEU A 846 80.84 54.33 38.00
CA LEU A 846 80.79 54.73 39.42
C LEU A 846 82.07 54.40 40.16
N GLU A 847 82.67 53.23 39.91
CA GLU A 847 83.97 52.84 40.50
C GLU A 847 85.10 53.75 40.00
N ARG A 848 85.04 54.18 38.73
CA ARG A 848 85.94 55.19 38.16
C ARG A 848 85.80 56.54 38.87
N ARG A 849 84.57 56.97 39.15
CA ARG A 849 84.29 58.21 39.92
C ARG A 849 84.72 58.13 41.38
N ALA A 850 84.51 56.99 42.04
CA ALA A 850 84.97 56.77 43.41
C ALA A 850 86.51 56.86 43.51
N LYS A 851 87.23 56.36 42.50
CA LYS A 851 88.70 56.51 42.40
C LYS A 851 89.13 57.97 42.18
N GLN A 852 88.35 58.79 41.46
CA GLN A 852 88.61 60.23 41.35
C GLN A 852 88.38 60.98 42.67
N GLN A 853 87.23 60.77 43.33
CA GLN A 853 86.92 61.45 44.60
C GLN A 853 87.92 61.11 45.72
N LYS A 854 88.49 59.89 45.71
CA LYS A 854 89.55 59.54 46.66
C LYS A 854 90.82 60.37 46.43
N ALA A 855 91.22 60.59 45.17
CA ALA A 855 92.36 61.45 44.83
C ALA A 855 92.13 62.93 45.21
N GLU A 856 90.89 63.43 45.13
CA GLU A 856 90.54 64.78 45.61
C GLU A 856 90.60 64.88 47.15
N SER A 857 90.30 63.80 47.88
CA SER A 857 90.30 63.79 49.35
C SER A 857 91.69 63.71 50.00
N GLU A 858 92.72 63.25 49.27
CA GLU A 858 94.08 63.06 49.79
C GLU A 858 94.98 64.31 49.61
N GLY A 859 94.44 65.43 49.07
CA GLY A 859 95.22 66.58 48.63
C GLY A 859 94.64 67.97 48.87
N LEU A 860 94.32 68.35 50.12
CA LEU A 860 94.21 69.76 50.55
C LEU A 860 94.22 69.91 52.09
N ALA A 861 95.35 70.34 52.65
CA ALA A 861 95.48 70.70 54.07
C ALA A 861 96.37 71.95 54.24
N GLY A 862 95.81 73.00 54.87
CA GLY A 862 96.52 74.22 55.27
C GLY A 862 96.12 75.49 54.50
N GLY A 863 95.86 76.59 55.23
CA GLY A 863 95.63 77.93 54.67
C GLY A 863 94.45 78.69 55.28
N ASP A 864 94.66 79.45 56.35
CA ASP A 864 93.65 80.29 57.01
C ASP A 864 93.31 81.59 56.24
N GLY A 865 92.11 82.16 56.46
CA GLY A 865 91.71 83.43 55.84
C GLY A 865 90.38 84.05 56.29
N ALA A 866 90.40 84.78 57.41
CA ALA A 866 89.48 85.89 57.79
C ALA A 866 87.93 85.71 57.83
N LYS A 867 87.37 85.90 59.03
CA LYS A 867 86.01 86.46 59.31
C LYS A 867 86.06 88.02 59.22
N PRO A 868 84.95 88.81 59.25
CA PRO A 868 83.65 88.51 59.89
C PRO A 868 82.35 89.04 59.22
N ALA A 869 81.22 88.76 59.91
CA ALA A 869 80.06 89.66 60.18
C ALA A 869 78.69 89.43 59.48
N ALA A 870 77.66 89.73 60.29
CA ALA A 870 76.25 90.03 59.98
C ALA A 870 75.31 88.93 59.45
N GLY A 871 74.05 88.97 59.93
CA GLY A 871 72.88 88.42 59.22
C GLY A 871 72.29 87.12 59.77
N GLY A 872 71.45 87.20 60.79
CA GLY A 872 70.49 86.14 61.10
C GLY A 872 69.14 86.75 61.49
N LEU A 873 68.02 86.09 61.14
CA LEU A 873 66.78 86.13 61.92
C LEU A 873 65.75 85.07 61.46
N SER A 874 65.10 84.51 62.47
CA SER A 874 63.91 83.66 62.58
C SER A 874 63.02 83.33 61.38
N ALA A 875 62.57 82.07 61.38
CA ALA A 875 61.40 81.59 60.66
C ALA A 875 60.07 82.21 61.16
N LEU A 876 59.07 82.27 60.27
CA LEU A 876 57.67 81.85 60.51
C LEU A 876 56.83 82.03 59.23
N GLY A 877 55.69 81.32 59.15
CA GLY A 877 54.65 81.57 58.12
C GLY A 877 54.48 80.48 57.07
N GLY A 878 53.67 79.46 57.38
CA GLY A 878 52.96 78.68 56.37
C GLY A 878 51.50 79.12 56.29
N LEU A 879 50.82 78.94 55.15
CA LEU A 879 49.36 78.94 55.11
C LEU A 879 48.81 78.28 53.83
N PHE A 880 47.68 77.60 53.99
CA PHE A 880 46.91 77.00 52.90
C PHE A 880 46.31 78.07 51.97
N LYS A 881 46.28 77.78 50.67
CA LYS A 881 45.22 78.27 49.78
C LYS A 881 44.81 77.17 48.81
N GLY A 882 43.53 76.84 48.81
CA GLY A 882 42.88 75.97 47.82
C GLY A 882 41.40 76.31 47.72
N LYS A 883 40.82 76.11 46.53
CA LYS A 883 39.38 76.07 46.19
C LYS A 883 39.30 75.54 44.74
N LYS A 884 38.50 74.51 44.43
CA LYS A 884 37.04 74.52 44.11
C LYS A 884 36.75 75.14 42.72
N VAL A 885 35.82 74.62 41.91
CA VAL A 885 35.06 73.34 41.90
C VAL A 885 34.35 73.20 40.55
N GLN A 886 34.15 71.99 39.99
CA GLN A 886 32.84 71.51 39.49
C GLN A 886 32.84 70.06 38.93
N GLN A 887 31.76 69.36 39.29
CA GLN A 887 31.09 68.22 38.64
C GLN A 887 29.66 68.73 38.29
N PRO A 888 28.77 67.98 37.60
CA PRO A 888 28.85 66.58 37.12
C PRO A 888 29.19 66.56 35.60
N THR A 889 28.71 65.76 34.63
CA THR A 889 27.54 64.87 34.43
C THR A 889 27.85 63.58 33.65
N SER A 890 26.90 62.64 33.76
CA SER A 890 26.63 61.45 32.95
C SER A 890 25.13 61.11 33.18
N PRO A 891 24.49 60.20 32.44
CA PRO A 891 24.96 59.44 31.28
C PRO A 891 24.41 59.97 29.94
#